data_AF-A0A7S2S9M1-F1
#
_entry.id   AF-A0A7S2S9M1-F1
#
_cell.length_a   1.000
_cell.length_b   1.000
_cell.length_c   1.000
_cell.angle_alpha   90.00
_cell.angle_beta   90.00
_cell.angle_gamma   90.00
#
_symmetry.space_group_name_H-M   'P 1'
#
loop_
_entity.id
_entity.type
_entity.pdbx_description
1 polymer ?
#
loop_
_entity_poly.entity_id
_entity_poly.type
_entity_poly.pdbx_seq_one_letter_code
_entity_poly.pdbx_strand_id
1 'polypeptide(L)'
;MANLFFLRVALIISFVFIAPVASTQTPSTGKIPLTSAEAGTSIEVFRKFINQLGSPHGYDDTILIDTSKSSGVSSDGLVSEGQSYGLLLGGTLVSTLKDKPGRESDFKYAVEETLAMFLGWKRLCMLTLLQRDDRFSDSYYKEYISGCDNGKLPCFPHWKFDKAVTKPLELGWATDADEDALLGIILLVRGTASKKHAYPWWDEVARWAFDSVQAFMPLHADFSREESGWLMLKAGSFGGWDCNSPSYHAPAAYKVFRDFSISYPHLSRQPNQVQHRTAQWNMLIRTSYATLLGSQCAENGLVPNWYTAAYPPYEKGTIECQYSGTDGDKFGQEAFRTFWRVALDYIWYPNDTSVDTNFGEYGRFSSEEFLERAVSNLREQYIPGDARSPFATNFDFNNTCLVRSIYPWLYESNFYATLSTALTYPVGNTSAQQSELDSLARRMKLDNASKYYELSWLTISTMTINGDFLAIQDTVTSLGGVLILPPNVVDWKTFIPMFLMPLLPLLWCFRRWLLVRRILAVLCIMTLLNYLCFRTYNLISFEATRWVSVSFFVLELICVTGISQTLLVLWYDVGHVESRRMNNMPLCIREFPTVDVLVPCYGEPMEIIRDTLVAALALDYPAGKVSIYLCDDGKRKELHDMVVSLQRKGAHSLHYVARTKTPGVPHHAKAGNINNCLFNEGCKGEYVVIFDCDMICKPEFLQAVMPHFFKEVNGQWEIDQKLCMVQTPQNFYNIAPQDHLNQHMHGFFKHDMEAWRNMGCAPCCGTGVAFKRAALEEIDGIQYGSITEDFLTSLTLTSRGYKTTYVYENLVEGLAPESLTQFVLQRSRWAGGGLEIFFRSNPLTFKGGLEWKHRIMYFLPGYGTILSVPLLMFLVLISVFVAGDVLFDANWSVMGGDWYSVFTALVTFFSFYITVLVVVNRDLPLHYFPMRLKESGYFAFWFAPLVFKTMFGKKLTFKVTSKEGESERLQDLRFICPHLFISMLYLFVVSVLLYSLVSAPADKLAQKICLLFWSLYFMWQLFPAIHVGLVNPLPGYMNRTGMDAEEKAARQRAISNSLESRYSDRAMDIEPALSPRKKLGSLSFILEEQGGADSIATGISLNVLSKGEPTTGSLPAPEDLNAV
;
A
#
# COMPACT_ATOMS: atom_id res chain seq x y z
N MET A 1 4.46 -24.69 -17.65
CA MET A 1 3.68 -24.84 -16.40
C MET A 1 3.98 -23.79 -15.33
N ALA A 2 5.24 -23.54 -14.92
CA ALA A 2 5.56 -22.67 -13.78
C ALA A 2 4.90 -21.27 -13.74
N ASN A 3 4.73 -20.58 -14.88
CA ASN A 3 4.04 -19.28 -14.91
C ASN A 3 2.54 -19.42 -14.58
N LEU A 4 1.94 -20.52 -15.03
CA LEU A 4 0.59 -20.97 -14.66
C LEU A 4 0.54 -21.47 -13.21
N PHE A 5 1.64 -21.94 -12.62
CA PHE A 5 1.72 -22.23 -11.19
C PHE A 5 1.70 -20.92 -10.37
N PHE A 6 2.49 -19.90 -10.70
CA PHE A 6 2.38 -18.61 -10.02
C PHE A 6 1.01 -17.93 -10.24
N LEU A 7 0.41 -18.02 -11.43
CA LEU A 7 -0.94 -17.50 -11.66
C LEU A 7 -2.00 -18.33 -10.92
N ARG A 8 -1.85 -19.66 -10.82
CA ARG A 8 -2.72 -20.53 -10.02
C ARG A 8 -2.50 -20.37 -8.53
N VAL A 9 -1.29 -20.09 -8.05
CA VAL A 9 -1.02 -19.81 -6.63
C VAL A 9 -1.53 -18.43 -6.26
N ALA A 10 -1.39 -17.43 -7.13
CA ALA A 10 -2.09 -16.15 -6.97
C ALA A 10 -3.62 -16.36 -6.97
N LEU A 11 -4.16 -17.13 -7.92
CA LEU A 11 -5.59 -17.45 -7.97
C LEU A 11 -6.06 -18.36 -6.82
N ILE A 12 -5.22 -19.21 -6.22
CA ILE A 12 -5.56 -20.05 -5.06
C ILE A 12 -5.47 -19.22 -3.78
N ILE A 13 -4.47 -18.35 -3.64
CA ILE A 13 -4.42 -17.33 -2.57
C ILE A 13 -5.58 -16.33 -2.74
N SER A 14 -6.07 -16.08 -3.95
CA SER A 14 -7.36 -15.39 -4.14
C SER A 14 -8.55 -16.30 -3.79
N PHE A 15 -8.65 -17.54 -4.28
CA PHE A 15 -9.84 -18.38 -4.11
C PHE A 15 -10.04 -18.91 -2.68
N VAL A 16 -8.97 -19.21 -1.95
CA VAL A 16 -9.00 -19.51 -0.51
C VAL A 16 -9.47 -18.30 0.31
N PHE A 17 -9.40 -17.09 -0.26
CA PHE A 17 -9.87 -15.83 0.32
C PHE A 17 -11.13 -15.26 -0.40
N ILE A 18 -11.67 -15.95 -1.41
CA ILE A 18 -12.91 -15.61 -2.17
C ILE A 18 -14.03 -16.63 -1.91
N ALA A 19 -13.70 -17.83 -1.43
CA ALA A 19 -14.64 -18.55 -0.58
C ALA A 19 -15.12 -17.57 0.50
N PRO A 20 -16.43 -17.41 0.71
CA PRO A 20 -16.89 -16.56 1.79
C PRO A 20 -16.40 -17.17 3.10
N VAL A 21 -15.47 -16.47 3.75
CA VAL A 21 -15.40 -16.46 5.22
C VAL A 21 -16.68 -15.77 5.70
N ALA A 22 -17.80 -16.46 5.53
CA ALA A 22 -19.07 -16.13 6.14
C ALA A 22 -18.79 -16.10 7.64
N SER A 23 -18.80 -14.89 8.20
CA SER A 23 -18.12 -14.44 9.42
C SER A 23 -17.69 -15.55 10.40
N THR A 24 -16.61 -16.22 10.02
CA THR A 24 -15.94 -17.28 10.77
C THR A 24 -14.55 -16.78 11.17
N GLN A 25 -14.57 -15.56 11.73
CA GLN A 25 -14.21 -15.49 13.14
C GLN A 25 -14.92 -16.65 13.85
N THR A 26 -14.24 -17.78 14.04
CA THR A 26 -14.41 -18.50 15.30
C THR A 26 -13.99 -17.48 16.35
N PRO A 27 -14.92 -16.91 17.15
CA PRO A 27 -14.51 -15.92 18.14
C PRO A 27 -13.55 -16.61 19.09
N SER A 28 -12.44 -15.96 19.42
CA SER A 28 -11.65 -16.31 20.60
C SER A 28 -12.45 -15.89 21.83
N THR A 29 -13.53 -16.63 22.10
CA THR A 29 -14.35 -16.60 23.31
C THR A 29 -14.92 -15.25 23.77
N GLY A 30 -14.94 -14.23 22.90
CA GLY A 30 -15.86 -13.09 22.99
C GLY A 30 -17.31 -13.53 22.82
N LYS A 31 -17.89 -14.10 23.89
CA LYS A 31 -19.30 -14.52 23.96
C LYS A 31 -20.20 -13.28 23.75
N ILE A 32 -21.33 -13.41 23.05
CA ILE A 32 -22.23 -12.25 22.84
C ILE A 32 -22.92 -11.90 24.17
N PRO A 33 -23.00 -10.61 24.59
CA PRO A 33 -23.72 -10.23 25.80
C PRO A 33 -25.18 -10.69 25.78
N LEU A 34 -25.63 -11.30 26.88
CA LEU A 34 -27.01 -11.74 27.03
C LEU A 34 -27.92 -10.53 27.23
N THR A 35 -29.11 -10.57 26.63
CA THR A 35 -30.15 -9.54 26.74
C THR A 35 -31.51 -10.20 26.91
N SER A 36 -32.50 -9.49 27.45
CA SER A 36 -33.85 -9.99 27.63
C SER A 36 -34.91 -8.98 27.20
N ALA A 37 -35.75 -9.38 26.25
CA ALA A 37 -36.92 -8.61 25.82
C ALA A 37 -37.99 -8.47 26.93
N GLU A 38 -37.91 -9.29 27.97
CA GLU A 38 -38.86 -9.26 29.08
C GLU A 38 -38.73 -8.01 29.95
N ALA A 39 -37.58 -7.32 29.93
CA ALA A 39 -37.31 -6.16 30.79
C ALA A 39 -38.16 -4.91 30.44
N GLY A 40 -38.83 -4.89 29.28
CA GLY A 40 -39.68 -3.77 28.84
C GLY A 40 -38.90 -2.62 28.18
N THR A 41 -39.60 -1.54 27.83
CA THR A 41 -38.99 -0.46 27.03
C THR A 41 -38.42 0.66 27.90
N SER A 42 -37.20 1.10 27.56
CA SER A 42 -36.48 2.14 28.31
C SER A 42 -37.24 3.47 28.38
N ILE A 43 -38.06 3.80 27.38
CA ILE A 43 -38.86 5.04 27.37
C ILE A 43 -39.94 5.05 28.47
N GLU A 44 -40.53 3.89 28.79
CA GLU A 44 -41.57 3.79 29.82
C GLU A 44 -40.98 3.96 31.21
N VAL A 45 -39.84 3.30 31.47
CA VAL A 45 -39.13 3.40 32.75
C VAL A 45 -38.46 4.77 32.91
N PHE A 46 -37.90 5.35 31.83
CA PHE A 46 -37.39 6.72 31.83
C PHE A 46 -38.50 7.75 32.12
N ARG A 47 -39.70 7.61 31.55
CA ARG A 47 -40.85 8.45 31.92
C ARG A 47 -41.26 8.25 33.40
N LYS A 48 -41.23 7.02 33.93
CA LYS A 48 -41.45 6.74 35.37
C LYS A 48 -40.41 7.47 36.23
N PHE A 49 -39.14 7.47 35.82
CA PHE A 49 -38.04 8.21 36.45
C PHE A 49 -38.23 9.72 36.39
N ILE A 50 -38.45 10.31 35.20
CA ILE A 50 -38.66 11.76 35.02
C ILE A 50 -39.83 12.28 35.86
N ASN A 51 -40.91 11.50 36.00
CA ASN A 51 -42.08 11.87 36.80
C ASN A 51 -41.85 11.85 38.33
N GLN A 52 -40.67 11.42 38.81
CA GLN A 52 -40.26 11.50 40.23
C GLN A 52 -39.25 12.64 40.50
N LEU A 53 -38.92 13.45 39.49
CA LEU A 53 -37.96 14.55 39.60
C LEU A 53 -38.67 15.87 39.88
N GLY A 54 -38.00 16.79 40.57
CA GLY A 54 -38.55 18.10 40.93
C GLY A 54 -38.22 19.17 39.89
N SER A 55 -39.12 20.14 39.72
CA SER A 55 -38.81 21.43 39.11
C SER A 55 -38.40 22.43 40.20
N PRO A 56 -37.22 23.07 40.12
CA PRO A 56 -36.81 24.10 41.06
C PRO A 56 -37.60 25.41 40.79
N HIS A 57 -38.51 25.78 41.69
CA HIS A 57 -39.37 26.96 41.49
C HIS A 57 -38.67 28.28 41.84
N GLY A 58 -38.42 29.10 40.81
CA GLY A 58 -38.50 30.56 40.87
C GLY A 58 -37.20 31.35 41.01
N TYR A 59 -36.69 31.89 39.90
CA TYR A 59 -36.26 33.30 39.82
C TYR A 59 -36.28 33.83 38.37
N ASP A 60 -35.98 35.12 38.21
CA ASP A 60 -36.47 35.97 37.12
C ASP A 60 -35.71 35.93 35.77
N ASP A 61 -36.49 36.18 34.70
CA ASP A 61 -36.13 36.69 33.37
C ASP A 61 -34.80 36.30 32.67
N THR A 62 -34.50 34.99 32.58
CA THR A 62 -33.85 34.44 31.37
C THR A 62 -34.46 33.10 30.93
N ILE A 63 -34.77 32.97 29.63
CA ILE A 63 -35.57 31.90 28.98
C ILE A 63 -34.98 30.47 29.15
N LEU A 64 -33.77 30.32 29.68
CA LEU A 64 -33.03 29.05 29.78
C LEU A 64 -33.01 28.40 31.18
N ILE A 65 -33.61 29.02 32.21
CA ILE A 65 -33.53 28.51 33.61
C ILE A 65 -34.83 27.82 34.05
N ASP A 66 -35.99 28.31 33.60
CA ASP A 66 -37.34 27.82 33.95
C ASP A 66 -37.63 26.38 33.43
N THR A 67 -36.74 25.84 32.60
CA THR A 67 -36.80 24.47 32.06
C THR A 67 -35.86 23.48 32.78
N SER A 68 -35.08 23.92 33.77
CA SER A 68 -34.20 23.04 34.53
C SER A 68 -34.96 22.03 35.40
N LYS A 69 -34.38 20.84 35.61
CA LYS A 69 -34.94 19.80 36.49
C LYS A 69 -33.88 19.28 37.45
N SER A 70 -34.29 18.96 38.67
CA SER A 70 -33.44 18.41 39.75
C SER A 70 -33.88 17.01 40.15
N SER A 71 -32.92 16.10 40.36
CA SER A 71 -33.21 14.73 40.76
C SER A 71 -33.97 14.61 42.10
N GLY A 72 -34.64 13.47 42.31
CA GLY A 72 -35.55 13.25 43.44
C GLY A 72 -34.90 13.51 44.80
N VAL A 73 -35.45 14.48 45.52
CA VAL A 73 -34.87 15.05 46.74
C VAL A 73 -35.09 14.12 47.94
N SER A 74 -34.02 13.82 48.69
CA SER A 74 -34.10 12.98 49.89
C SER A 74 -34.75 13.72 51.07
N SER A 75 -34.78 13.13 52.26
CA SER A 75 -35.10 13.87 53.49
C SER A 75 -34.12 15.04 53.74
N ASP A 76 -32.90 14.95 53.20
CA ASP A 76 -31.74 15.71 53.67
C ASP A 76 -31.12 16.63 52.60
N GLY A 77 -31.50 16.49 51.33
CA GLY A 77 -31.04 17.37 50.24
C GLY A 77 -31.11 16.78 48.83
N LEU A 78 -30.49 17.49 47.90
CA LEU A 78 -30.14 17.04 46.55
C LEU A 78 -28.66 16.64 46.54
N VAL A 79 -28.28 15.57 45.82
CA VAL A 79 -26.87 15.18 45.61
C VAL A 79 -26.51 15.23 44.13
N SER A 80 -25.24 15.50 43.82
CA SER A 80 -24.73 15.52 42.43
C SER A 80 -24.92 14.17 41.74
N GLU A 81 -24.73 13.06 42.47
CA GLU A 81 -24.93 11.68 42.02
C GLU A 81 -26.35 11.44 41.46
N GLY A 82 -27.38 12.08 42.03
CA GLY A 82 -28.73 12.00 41.47
C GLY A 82 -28.87 12.79 40.16
N GLN A 83 -28.22 13.94 40.07
CA GLN A 83 -28.26 14.73 38.84
C GLN A 83 -27.48 14.05 37.70
N SER A 84 -26.42 13.30 38.03
CA SER A 84 -25.61 12.55 37.07
C SER A 84 -26.35 11.35 36.48
N TYR A 85 -27.05 10.55 37.29
CA TYR A 85 -27.88 9.44 36.77
C TYR A 85 -28.96 9.93 35.80
N GLY A 86 -29.55 11.10 36.03
CA GLY A 86 -30.51 11.72 35.11
C GLY A 86 -29.90 12.06 33.74
N LEU A 87 -28.66 12.57 33.72
CA LEU A 87 -27.89 12.82 32.52
C LEU A 87 -27.50 11.53 31.79
N LEU A 88 -26.99 10.53 32.52
CA LEU A 88 -26.60 9.22 31.99
C LEU A 88 -27.77 8.55 31.27
N LEU A 89 -28.90 8.40 31.96
CA LEU A 89 -30.12 7.77 31.44
C LEU A 89 -30.64 8.50 30.20
N GLY A 90 -30.71 9.83 30.26
CA GLY A 90 -31.17 10.67 29.16
C GLY A 90 -30.27 10.57 27.93
N GLY A 91 -28.96 10.77 28.08
CA GLY A 91 -27.99 10.72 26.99
C GLY A 91 -27.93 9.35 26.30
N THR A 92 -28.04 8.27 27.11
CA THR A 92 -28.17 6.89 26.62
C THR A 92 -29.44 6.74 25.78
N LEU A 93 -30.60 7.15 26.30
CA LEU A 93 -31.88 7.03 25.60
C LEU A 93 -31.93 7.87 24.30
N VAL A 94 -31.34 9.07 24.31
CA VAL A 94 -31.17 9.91 23.11
C VAL A 94 -30.33 9.20 22.05
N SER A 95 -29.19 8.61 22.44
CA SER A 95 -28.32 7.84 21.54
C SER A 95 -29.03 6.61 20.97
N THR A 96 -29.84 5.95 21.79
CA THR A 96 -30.65 4.77 21.42
C THR A 96 -31.75 5.09 20.41
N LEU A 97 -32.43 6.24 20.56
CA LEU A 97 -33.59 6.58 19.74
C LEU A 97 -33.25 7.33 18.45
N LYS A 98 -32.02 7.84 18.31
CA LYS A 98 -31.62 8.80 17.25
C LYS A 98 -31.97 8.36 15.81
N ASP A 99 -31.87 7.06 15.52
CA ASP A 99 -32.07 6.45 14.19
C ASP A 99 -33.22 5.40 14.19
N LYS A 100 -34.00 5.26 15.27
CA LYS A 100 -35.12 4.30 15.34
C LYS A 100 -36.37 4.93 14.66
N PRO A 101 -36.82 4.44 13.49
CA PRO A 101 -37.90 5.09 12.72
C PRO A 101 -39.26 4.96 13.41
N GLY A 102 -40.11 5.99 13.31
CA GLY A 102 -41.41 6.04 13.96
C GLY A 102 -41.35 6.34 15.47
N ARG A 103 -40.18 6.76 15.98
CA ARG A 103 -39.93 7.12 17.38
C ARG A 103 -39.44 8.56 17.55
N GLU A 104 -39.68 9.42 16.55
CA GLU A 104 -39.16 10.78 16.47
C GLU A 104 -39.69 11.67 17.61
N SER A 105 -40.91 11.42 18.08
CA SER A 105 -41.51 12.08 19.25
C SER A 105 -40.80 11.70 20.56
N ASP A 106 -40.48 10.42 20.75
CA ASP A 106 -39.74 9.93 21.92
C ASP A 106 -38.28 10.40 21.91
N PHE A 107 -37.65 10.42 20.73
CA PHE A 107 -36.31 11.00 20.55
C PHE A 107 -36.31 12.49 20.94
N LYS A 108 -37.30 13.26 20.44
CA LYS A 108 -37.44 14.67 20.79
C LYS A 108 -37.63 14.86 22.31
N TYR A 109 -38.55 14.10 22.91
CA TYR A 109 -38.79 14.12 24.36
C TYR A 109 -37.52 13.81 25.16
N ALA A 110 -36.79 12.74 24.80
CA ALA A 110 -35.54 12.40 25.47
C ALA A 110 -34.48 13.51 25.34
N VAL A 111 -34.37 14.18 24.19
CA VAL A 111 -33.46 15.32 24.01
C VAL A 111 -33.84 16.51 24.89
N GLU A 112 -35.13 16.87 24.94
CA GLU A 112 -35.63 17.99 25.75
C GLU A 112 -35.44 17.72 27.26
N GLU A 113 -35.73 16.50 27.72
CA GLU A 113 -35.52 16.08 29.11
C GLU A 113 -34.03 16.01 29.50
N THR A 114 -33.16 15.47 28.64
CA THR A 114 -31.72 15.41 28.94
C THR A 114 -31.09 16.81 28.99
N LEU A 115 -31.55 17.73 28.13
CA LEU A 115 -31.14 19.13 28.17
C LEU A 115 -31.58 19.82 29.47
N ALA A 116 -32.79 19.52 29.97
CA ALA A 116 -33.25 19.99 31.28
C ALA A 116 -32.36 19.51 32.43
N MET A 117 -31.87 18.25 32.38
CA MET A 117 -30.89 17.73 33.35
C MET A 117 -29.52 18.43 33.24
N PHE A 118 -29.06 18.73 32.02
CA PHE A 118 -27.82 19.47 31.79
C PHE A 118 -27.91 20.90 32.33
N LEU A 119 -29.02 21.59 32.11
CA LEU A 119 -29.26 22.93 32.67
C LEU A 119 -29.32 22.88 34.21
N GLY A 120 -29.91 21.83 34.79
CA GLY A 120 -29.82 21.55 36.22
C GLY A 120 -28.38 21.34 36.72
N TRP A 121 -27.57 20.51 36.05
CA TRP A 121 -26.15 20.30 36.37
C TRP A 121 -25.35 21.61 36.28
N LYS A 122 -25.55 22.39 35.22
CA LYS A 122 -24.96 23.72 35.03
C LYS A 122 -25.37 24.70 36.14
N ARG A 123 -26.58 24.59 36.68
CA ARG A 123 -27.03 25.36 37.86
C ARG A 123 -26.30 24.93 39.14
N LEU A 124 -26.09 23.63 39.39
CA LEU A 124 -25.27 23.16 40.52
C LEU A 124 -23.83 23.70 40.43
N CYS A 125 -23.28 23.68 39.21
CA CYS A 125 -21.97 24.25 38.89
C CYS A 125 -21.90 25.77 39.18
N MET A 126 -22.94 26.54 38.86
CA MET A 126 -23.02 27.97 39.22
C MET A 126 -23.08 28.21 40.73
N LEU A 127 -23.88 27.43 41.47
CA LEU A 127 -24.05 27.59 42.92
C LEU A 127 -22.77 27.28 43.71
N THR A 128 -21.95 26.37 43.18
CA THR A 128 -20.62 26.00 43.70
C THR A 128 -19.68 27.22 43.79
N LEU A 129 -19.88 28.25 42.97
CA LEU A 129 -19.06 29.47 42.97
C LEU A 129 -19.46 30.49 44.04
N LEU A 130 -20.65 30.35 44.66
CA LEU A 130 -21.19 31.30 45.63
C LEU A 130 -20.63 31.10 47.05
N GLN A 131 -20.07 29.93 47.36
CA GLN A 131 -19.65 29.57 48.72
C GLN A 131 -18.27 28.91 48.70
N ARG A 132 -17.22 29.73 48.57
CA ARG A 132 -15.82 29.28 48.61
C ARG A 132 -15.46 28.73 49.98
N ASP A 133 -14.64 27.68 49.98
CA ASP A 133 -14.06 27.10 51.19
C ASP A 133 -12.53 27.23 51.17
N ASP A 134 -11.99 27.95 52.15
CA ASP A 134 -10.55 28.16 52.27
C ASP A 134 -9.80 26.88 52.73
N ARG A 135 -10.51 25.89 53.30
CA ARG A 135 -9.91 24.68 53.90
C ARG A 135 -9.24 23.73 52.91
N PHE A 136 -9.66 23.71 51.64
CA PHE A 136 -8.98 22.91 50.62
C PHE A 136 -7.60 23.52 50.32
N SER A 137 -6.54 22.78 50.62
CA SER A 137 -5.15 23.22 50.43
C SER A 137 -4.65 23.12 48.98
N ASP A 138 -5.38 22.40 48.12
CA ASP A 138 -5.03 22.20 46.72
C ASP A 138 -5.11 23.52 45.93
N SER A 139 -3.96 24.01 45.47
CA SER A 139 -3.84 25.20 44.64
C SER A 139 -4.53 25.04 43.28
N TYR A 140 -4.55 23.83 42.72
CA TYR A 140 -5.19 23.54 41.43
C TYR A 140 -6.71 23.60 41.55
N TYR A 141 -7.29 23.14 42.67
CA TYR A 141 -8.73 23.29 42.93
C TYR A 141 -9.15 24.77 43.05
N LYS A 142 -8.33 25.58 43.72
CA LYS A 142 -8.55 27.03 43.84
C LYS A 142 -8.40 27.77 42.50
N GLU A 143 -7.42 27.38 41.69
CA GLU A 143 -7.24 27.90 40.32
C GLU A 143 -8.42 27.49 39.42
N TYR A 144 -8.81 26.21 39.43
CA TYR A 144 -9.94 25.68 38.66
C TYR A 144 -11.26 26.39 38.97
N ILE A 145 -11.65 26.49 40.26
CA ILE A 145 -12.87 27.21 40.67
C ILE A 145 -12.81 28.70 40.27
N SER A 146 -11.63 29.33 40.30
CA SER A 146 -11.49 30.72 39.82
C SER A 146 -11.74 30.85 38.31
N GLY A 147 -11.49 29.80 37.54
CA GLY A 147 -11.68 29.72 36.09
C GLY A 147 -13.11 29.46 35.62
N CYS A 148 -14.07 29.19 36.50
CA CYS A 148 -15.43 28.78 36.11
C CYS A 148 -16.37 29.91 35.63
N ASP A 149 -15.94 31.18 35.66
CA ASP A 149 -16.63 32.40 35.16
C ASP A 149 -18.17 32.35 35.24
N ASN A 150 -18.70 32.28 36.47
CA ASN A 150 -20.14 32.29 36.78
C ASN A 150 -20.99 31.31 35.93
N GLY A 151 -20.43 30.14 35.59
CA GLY A 151 -21.10 29.10 34.81
C GLY A 151 -21.09 29.30 33.29
N LYS A 152 -20.18 30.11 32.75
CA LYS A 152 -19.85 30.12 31.31
C LYS A 152 -18.77 29.08 30.95
N LEU A 153 -18.06 28.57 31.94
CA LEU A 153 -17.00 27.58 31.81
C LEU A 153 -17.31 26.40 32.75
N PRO A 154 -16.98 25.15 32.37
CA PRO A 154 -17.40 23.99 33.14
C PRO A 154 -16.82 23.98 34.56
N CYS A 155 -17.62 23.42 35.45
CA CYS A 155 -17.26 23.11 36.83
C CYS A 155 -17.63 21.64 37.07
N PHE A 156 -17.03 21.05 38.10
CA PHE A 156 -17.64 19.94 38.83
C PHE A 156 -18.33 20.51 40.06
N PRO A 157 -19.62 20.22 40.30
CA PRO A 157 -20.40 20.84 41.36
C PRO A 157 -19.97 20.35 42.74
N HIS A 158 -20.40 21.07 43.78
CA HIS A 158 -20.41 20.49 45.12
C HIS A 158 -21.34 19.27 45.20
N TRP A 159 -21.00 18.29 46.04
CA TRP A 159 -21.67 16.99 46.01
C TRP A 159 -23.08 16.99 46.61
N LYS A 160 -23.45 18.03 47.38
CA LYS A 160 -24.74 18.11 48.08
C LYS A 160 -25.30 19.53 48.21
N PHE A 161 -26.58 19.71 47.90
CA PHE A 161 -27.32 20.98 47.88
C PHE A 161 -28.62 20.91 48.68
N ASP A 162 -29.19 22.07 49.00
CA ASP A 162 -30.50 22.16 49.64
C ASP A 162 -31.64 21.80 48.67
N LYS A 163 -32.82 21.51 49.23
CA LYS A 163 -34.00 21.03 48.49
C LYS A 163 -34.50 21.98 47.41
N ALA A 164 -34.26 23.29 47.57
CA ALA A 164 -34.69 24.31 46.62
C ALA A 164 -33.60 24.70 45.61
N VAL A 165 -32.41 24.07 45.66
CA VAL A 165 -31.29 24.32 44.75
C VAL A 165 -30.89 25.82 44.78
N THR A 166 -30.71 26.33 46.00
CA THR A 166 -30.35 27.71 46.32
C THR A 166 -28.93 27.85 46.85
N LYS A 167 -28.39 26.83 47.52
CA LYS A 167 -27.04 26.80 48.09
C LYS A 167 -26.52 25.37 48.28
N PRO A 168 -25.19 25.16 48.29
CA PRO A 168 -24.61 23.90 48.74
C PRO A 168 -24.88 23.70 50.24
N LEU A 169 -24.95 22.43 50.66
CA LEU A 169 -24.99 22.02 52.07
C LEU A 169 -23.64 21.47 52.51
N GLU A 170 -23.00 20.68 51.66
CA GLU A 170 -21.67 20.10 51.91
C GLU A 170 -20.80 20.37 50.67
N LEU A 171 -19.53 20.66 50.91
CA LEU A 171 -18.64 21.28 49.92
C LEU A 171 -17.64 20.24 49.37
N GLY A 172 -17.16 20.49 48.16
CA GLY A 172 -16.30 19.58 47.40
C GLY A 172 -17.03 18.72 46.36
N TRP A 173 -16.32 18.26 45.32
CA TRP A 173 -16.80 17.36 44.25
C TRP A 173 -16.64 15.86 44.60
N ALA A 174 -17.30 14.98 43.83
CA ALA A 174 -17.40 13.52 44.06
C ALA A 174 -17.33 12.72 42.74
N THR A 175 -16.38 11.78 42.65
CA THR A 175 -15.94 11.21 41.35
C THR A 175 -17.01 10.42 40.60
N ASP A 176 -17.85 9.64 41.29
CA ASP A 176 -18.95 8.86 40.70
C ASP A 176 -20.02 9.74 40.05
N ALA A 177 -20.40 10.82 40.73
CA ALA A 177 -21.31 11.81 40.18
C ALA A 177 -20.73 12.50 38.93
N ASP A 178 -19.47 12.90 38.99
CA ASP A 178 -18.83 13.68 37.95
C ASP A 178 -18.54 12.86 36.68
N GLU A 179 -18.22 11.56 36.80
CA GLU A 179 -18.05 10.67 35.65
C GLU A 179 -19.38 10.32 34.98
N ASP A 180 -20.45 10.03 35.73
CA ASP A 180 -21.75 9.69 35.14
C ASP A 180 -22.40 10.88 34.41
N ALA A 181 -22.24 12.09 34.97
CA ALA A 181 -22.73 13.31 34.33
C ALA A 181 -21.98 13.57 33.03
N LEU A 182 -20.65 13.43 33.04
CA LEU A 182 -19.81 13.64 31.87
C LEU A 182 -20.11 12.61 30.77
N LEU A 183 -20.31 11.34 31.13
CA LEU A 183 -20.71 10.28 30.20
C LEU A 183 -22.08 10.58 29.58
N GLY A 184 -23.08 10.95 30.40
CA GLY A 184 -24.41 11.33 29.94
C GLY A 184 -24.41 12.53 28.98
N ILE A 185 -23.61 13.56 29.27
CA ILE A 185 -23.47 14.75 28.40
C ILE A 185 -22.80 14.38 27.07
N ILE A 186 -21.75 13.55 27.08
CA ILE A 186 -21.10 13.08 25.85
C ILE A 186 -22.09 12.27 25.00
N LEU A 187 -22.91 11.40 25.62
CA LEU A 187 -23.95 10.64 24.91
C LEU A 187 -25.05 11.55 24.35
N LEU A 188 -25.47 12.62 25.05
CA LEU A 188 -26.39 13.62 24.50
C LEU A 188 -25.81 14.30 23.24
N VAL A 189 -24.56 14.77 23.32
CA VAL A 189 -23.83 15.41 22.21
C VAL A 189 -23.74 14.46 21.00
N ARG A 190 -23.46 13.17 21.25
CA ARG A 190 -23.29 12.15 20.21
C ARG A 190 -24.60 11.68 19.59
N GLY A 191 -25.64 11.44 20.38
CA GLY A 191 -26.97 11.08 19.89
C GLY A 191 -27.65 12.19 19.08
N THR A 192 -27.25 13.45 19.27
CA THR A 192 -27.77 14.60 18.50
C THR A 192 -26.85 15.09 17.38
N ALA A 193 -25.62 14.58 17.25
CA ALA A 193 -24.59 15.10 16.33
C ALA A 193 -25.02 15.17 14.85
N SER A 194 -25.78 14.17 14.36
CA SER A 194 -26.32 14.16 12.99
C SER A 194 -27.37 15.25 12.73
N LYS A 195 -27.97 15.79 13.79
CA LYS A 195 -29.04 16.79 13.78
C LYS A 195 -28.59 18.12 14.40
N LYS A 196 -27.30 18.33 14.65
CA LYS A 196 -26.75 19.48 15.40
C LYS A 196 -27.25 20.86 14.93
N HIS A 197 -27.48 21.04 13.63
CA HIS A 197 -27.98 22.31 13.06
C HIS A 197 -29.44 22.64 13.45
N ALA A 198 -30.20 21.68 13.98
CA ALA A 198 -31.52 21.88 14.56
C ALA A 198 -31.50 22.23 16.06
N TYR A 199 -30.32 22.23 16.70
CA TYR A 199 -30.15 22.38 18.14
C TYR A 199 -29.14 23.52 18.45
N PRO A 200 -29.60 24.78 18.64
CA PRO A 200 -28.71 25.93 18.85
C PRO A 200 -27.76 25.82 20.05
N TRP A 201 -28.12 25.00 21.05
CA TRP A 201 -27.30 24.71 22.24
C TRP A 201 -26.17 23.71 21.98
N TRP A 202 -26.16 22.99 20.85
CA TRP A 202 -25.29 21.83 20.63
C TRP A 202 -23.79 22.16 20.76
N ASP A 203 -23.36 23.27 20.14
CA ASP A 203 -21.97 23.73 20.21
C ASP A 203 -21.55 24.18 21.62
N GLU A 204 -22.49 24.59 22.48
CA GLU A 204 -22.20 24.94 23.87
C GLU A 204 -22.01 23.67 24.71
N VAL A 205 -22.95 22.73 24.62
CA VAL A 205 -22.90 21.46 25.37
C VAL A 205 -21.71 20.60 24.93
N ALA A 206 -21.37 20.58 23.64
CA ALA A 206 -20.18 19.90 23.13
C ALA A 206 -18.87 20.48 23.68
N ARG A 207 -18.76 21.80 23.78
CA ARG A 207 -17.59 22.47 24.40
C ARG A 207 -17.54 22.25 25.91
N TRP A 208 -18.69 22.31 26.59
CA TRP A 208 -18.77 22.01 28.02
C TRP A 208 -18.27 20.59 28.31
N ALA A 209 -18.74 19.59 27.55
CA ALA A 209 -18.26 18.22 27.64
C ALA A 209 -16.73 18.12 27.44
N PHE A 210 -16.20 18.78 26.40
CA PHE A 210 -14.78 18.74 26.08
C PHE A 210 -13.91 19.37 27.18
N ASP A 211 -14.24 20.60 27.58
CA ASP A 211 -13.50 21.31 28.62
C ASP A 211 -13.66 20.60 29.99
N SER A 212 -14.79 19.92 30.26
CA SER A 212 -14.95 19.02 31.42
C SER A 212 -14.03 17.79 31.36
N VAL A 213 -13.92 17.07 30.22
CA VAL A 213 -12.97 15.95 30.09
C VAL A 213 -11.53 16.40 30.37
N GLN A 214 -11.14 17.56 29.84
CA GLN A 214 -9.79 18.10 30.04
C GLN A 214 -9.49 18.49 31.51
N ALA A 215 -10.54 18.82 32.27
CA ALA A 215 -10.51 19.15 33.70
C ALA A 215 -10.66 17.95 34.65
N PHE A 216 -11.32 16.86 34.23
CA PHE A 216 -11.51 15.67 35.08
C PHE A 216 -10.16 15.07 35.51
N MET A 217 -9.28 14.81 34.53
CA MET A 217 -7.97 14.18 34.76
C MET A 217 -7.14 14.86 35.88
N PRO A 218 -6.84 16.19 35.86
CA PRO A 218 -6.02 16.82 36.88
C PRO A 218 -6.70 16.97 38.27
N LEU A 219 -8.03 16.89 38.34
CA LEU A 219 -8.77 16.98 39.60
C LEU A 219 -8.93 15.61 40.26
N HIS A 220 -9.47 14.64 39.52
CA HIS A 220 -9.88 13.33 40.03
C HIS A 220 -8.75 12.31 40.11
N ALA A 221 -7.63 12.49 39.39
CA ALA A 221 -6.45 11.64 39.52
C ALA A 221 -5.36 12.26 40.41
N ASP A 222 -4.56 11.41 41.04
CA ASP A 222 -3.32 11.76 41.71
C ASP A 222 -2.09 11.40 40.85
N PHE A 223 -1.16 12.36 40.75
CA PHE A 223 0.01 12.29 39.87
C PHE A 223 1.30 11.93 40.62
N SER A 224 1.27 11.72 41.94
CA SER A 224 2.46 11.39 42.75
C SER A 224 3.10 10.04 42.38
N ARG A 225 2.40 9.22 41.59
CA ARG A 225 2.82 7.91 41.08
C ARG A 225 2.97 7.84 39.55
N GLU A 226 2.84 8.97 38.84
CA GLU A 226 2.88 9.00 37.37
C GLU A 226 4.20 8.45 36.81
N GLU A 227 5.34 8.79 37.41
CA GLU A 227 6.67 8.25 37.03
C GLU A 227 6.78 6.72 37.19
N SER A 228 5.92 6.11 38.00
CA SER A 228 5.87 4.66 38.23
C SER A 228 4.78 3.96 37.41
N GLY A 229 4.11 4.66 36.49
CA GLY A 229 3.11 4.09 35.59
C GLY A 229 1.71 3.93 36.17
N TRP A 230 1.37 4.69 37.23
CA TRP A 230 0.06 4.66 37.89
C TRP A 230 -0.52 6.07 38.05
N LEU A 231 -1.84 6.21 37.83
CA LEU A 231 -2.61 7.40 38.17
C LEU A 231 -3.77 6.96 39.06
N MET A 232 -3.59 7.14 40.36
CA MET A 232 -4.55 6.70 41.37
C MET A 232 -5.78 7.62 41.33
N LEU A 233 -6.98 7.03 41.40
CA LEU A 233 -8.22 7.79 41.46
C LEU A 233 -8.43 8.34 42.88
N LYS A 234 -9.04 9.53 43.01
CA LYS A 234 -9.47 10.10 44.29
C LYS A 234 -10.96 9.85 44.46
N ALA A 235 -11.40 9.54 45.68
CA ALA A 235 -12.82 9.37 45.98
C ALA A 235 -13.64 10.66 45.71
N GLY A 236 -13.07 11.78 46.12
CA GLY A 236 -13.65 13.11 45.98
C GLY A 236 -12.63 14.13 46.46
N SER A 237 -12.93 15.42 46.32
CA SER A 237 -12.10 16.46 46.97
C SER A 237 -12.02 16.35 48.49
N PHE A 238 -12.95 15.61 49.11
CA PHE A 238 -12.99 15.30 50.54
C PHE A 238 -12.15 14.07 50.93
N GLY A 239 -11.54 13.37 49.96
CA GLY A 239 -10.78 12.13 50.19
C GLY A 239 -9.44 12.08 49.46
N GLY A 240 -8.58 11.15 49.89
CA GLY A 240 -7.30 10.91 49.26
C GLY A 240 -7.39 10.02 48.02
N TRP A 241 -6.23 9.64 47.48
CA TRP A 241 -6.08 8.57 46.49
C TRP A 241 -5.89 7.20 47.12
N ASP A 242 -5.67 7.15 48.43
CA ASP A 242 -5.44 5.96 49.24
C ASP A 242 -6.76 5.22 49.50
N CYS A 243 -7.77 5.92 50.01
CA CYS A 243 -9.10 5.37 50.24
C CYS A 243 -9.96 5.41 48.97
N ASN A 244 -10.24 4.24 48.39
CA ASN A 244 -10.98 4.08 47.14
C ASN A 244 -12.29 3.31 47.36
N SER A 245 -13.30 3.62 46.54
CA SER A 245 -14.39 2.68 46.28
C SER A 245 -14.15 1.98 44.93
N PRO A 246 -14.18 0.64 44.87
CA PRO A 246 -14.16 -0.10 43.60
C PRO A 246 -15.26 0.35 42.62
N SER A 247 -16.37 0.86 43.15
CA SER A 247 -17.52 1.35 42.37
C SER A 247 -17.27 2.63 41.57
N TYR A 248 -16.19 3.36 41.88
CA TYR A 248 -15.78 4.57 41.17
C TYR A 248 -14.89 4.26 39.97
N HIS A 249 -14.45 3.01 39.79
CA HIS A 249 -13.60 2.64 38.67
C HIS A 249 -14.46 2.27 37.44
N ALA A 250 -14.56 3.21 36.51
CA ALA A 250 -15.39 3.12 35.31
C ALA A 250 -14.57 3.03 34.00
N PRO A 251 -13.87 1.90 33.68
CA PRO A 251 -13.07 1.76 32.46
C PRO A 251 -13.80 2.18 31.17
N ALA A 252 -15.09 1.85 31.04
CA ALA A 252 -15.93 2.22 29.91
C ALA A 252 -16.04 3.74 29.74
N ALA A 253 -16.30 4.47 30.83
CA ALA A 253 -16.43 5.92 30.83
C ALA A 253 -15.08 6.57 30.49
N TYR A 254 -13.98 6.08 31.04
CA TYR A 254 -12.65 6.64 30.80
C TYR A 254 -12.17 6.42 29.36
N LYS A 255 -12.55 5.31 28.72
CA LYS A 255 -12.38 5.12 27.27
C LYS A 255 -13.21 6.12 26.47
N VAL A 256 -14.49 6.30 26.82
CA VAL A 256 -15.35 7.33 26.18
C VAL A 256 -14.74 8.73 26.32
N PHE A 257 -14.19 9.09 27.48
CA PHE A 257 -13.57 10.39 27.73
C PHE A 257 -12.29 10.59 26.89
N ARG A 258 -11.38 9.60 26.90
CA ARG A 258 -10.19 9.54 26.04
C ARG A 258 -10.56 9.73 24.57
N ASP A 259 -11.49 8.93 24.09
CA ASP A 259 -11.89 8.87 22.69
C ASP A 259 -12.65 10.15 22.27
N PHE A 260 -13.42 10.76 23.17
CA PHE A 260 -14.08 12.05 22.94
C PHE A 260 -13.07 13.20 22.80
N SER A 261 -12.08 13.31 23.69
CA SER A 261 -11.01 14.30 23.56
C SER A 261 -10.21 14.13 22.26
N ILE A 262 -10.01 12.88 21.82
CA ILE A 262 -9.36 12.56 20.54
C ILE A 262 -10.22 12.97 19.33
N SER A 263 -11.53 12.70 19.35
CA SER A 263 -12.46 12.99 18.24
C SER A 263 -12.81 14.46 18.03
N TYR A 264 -12.74 15.28 19.09
CA TYR A 264 -13.17 16.69 19.04
C TYR A 264 -12.04 17.72 19.29
N PRO A 265 -10.84 17.59 18.68
CA PRO A 265 -9.69 18.43 18.99
C PRO A 265 -9.90 19.91 18.57
N HIS A 266 -10.85 20.16 17.67
CA HIS A 266 -11.29 21.49 17.24
C HIS A 266 -12.10 22.25 18.31
N LEU A 267 -12.52 21.58 19.39
CA LEU A 267 -13.10 22.24 20.58
C LEU A 267 -12.01 22.66 21.57
N SER A 268 -10.77 22.15 21.44
CA SER A 268 -9.67 22.48 22.33
C SER A 268 -9.15 23.89 22.12
N ARG A 269 -9.03 24.63 23.23
CA ARG A 269 -8.35 25.92 23.29
C ARG A 269 -6.83 25.79 23.34
N GLN A 270 -6.31 24.59 23.63
CA GLN A 270 -4.89 24.27 23.69
C GLN A 270 -4.62 22.89 23.05
N PRO A 271 -4.50 22.79 21.71
CA PRO A 271 -4.40 21.50 21.00
C PRO A 271 -3.28 20.58 21.52
N ASN A 272 -2.14 21.15 21.91
CA ASN A 272 -0.97 20.40 22.40
C ASN A 272 -1.25 19.62 23.71
N GLN A 273 -2.23 20.03 24.53
CA GLN A 273 -2.57 19.31 25.77
C GLN A 273 -3.34 17.99 25.50
N VAL A 274 -4.01 17.87 24.36
CA VAL A 274 -4.86 16.71 24.04
C VAL A 274 -4.01 15.43 23.94
N GLN A 275 -2.88 15.49 23.24
CA GLN A 275 -2.00 14.34 23.05
C GLN A 275 -1.36 13.84 24.35
N HIS A 276 -1.05 14.76 25.29
CA HIS A 276 -0.53 14.41 26.61
C HIS A 276 -1.60 13.69 27.46
N ARG A 277 -2.84 14.19 27.45
CA ARG A 277 -3.97 13.62 28.20
C ARG A 277 -4.30 12.19 27.76
N THR A 278 -4.12 11.82 26.49
CA THR A 278 -4.37 10.44 26.02
C THR A 278 -3.55 9.39 26.74
N ALA A 279 -2.26 9.65 27.03
CA ALA A 279 -1.42 8.74 27.79
C ALA A 279 -1.91 8.60 29.24
N GLN A 280 -2.31 9.71 29.86
CA GLN A 280 -2.85 9.77 31.21
C GLN A 280 -4.18 9.00 31.33
N TRP A 281 -5.06 9.08 30.31
CA TRP A 281 -6.27 8.27 30.26
C TRP A 281 -5.99 6.76 30.21
N ASN A 282 -5.08 6.31 29.34
CA ASN A 282 -4.71 4.89 29.28
C ASN A 282 -4.11 4.39 30.61
N MET A 283 -3.33 5.23 31.29
CA MET A 283 -2.75 4.94 32.60
C MET A 283 -3.81 4.89 33.71
N LEU A 284 -4.84 5.74 33.68
CA LEU A 284 -5.98 5.68 34.61
C LEU A 284 -6.88 4.45 34.36
N ILE A 285 -7.09 4.06 33.10
CA ILE A 285 -7.79 2.81 32.74
C ILE A 285 -7.01 1.59 33.25
N ARG A 286 -5.68 1.57 33.09
CA ARG A 286 -4.79 0.52 33.62
C ARG A 286 -4.85 0.47 35.15
N THR A 287 -4.77 1.63 35.80
CA THR A 287 -4.86 1.74 37.25
C THR A 287 -6.22 1.26 37.75
N SER A 288 -7.30 1.54 37.04
CA SER A 288 -8.65 1.06 37.37
C SER A 288 -8.76 -0.46 37.32
N TYR A 289 -8.19 -1.11 36.30
CA TYR A 289 -8.12 -2.56 36.23
C TYR A 289 -7.24 -3.18 37.33
N ALA A 290 -6.15 -2.51 37.72
CA ALA A 290 -5.34 -2.91 38.86
C ALA A 290 -6.13 -2.81 40.19
N THR A 291 -6.78 -1.67 40.47
CA THR A 291 -7.62 -1.47 41.67
C THR A 291 -8.72 -2.52 41.76
N LEU A 292 -9.40 -2.84 40.65
CA LEU A 292 -10.43 -3.89 40.62
C LEU A 292 -9.86 -5.28 40.95
N LEU A 293 -8.63 -5.59 40.52
CA LEU A 293 -7.93 -6.83 40.91
C LEU A 293 -7.53 -6.83 42.40
N GLY A 294 -6.99 -5.72 42.91
CA GLY A 294 -6.55 -5.57 44.30
C GLY A 294 -7.69 -5.47 45.33
N SER A 295 -8.94 -5.31 44.87
CA SER A 295 -10.14 -5.18 45.71
C SER A 295 -11.16 -6.32 45.59
N GLN A 296 -11.19 -7.07 44.48
CA GLN A 296 -12.11 -8.20 44.31
C GLN A 296 -11.64 -9.44 45.11
N CYS A 297 -12.52 -10.01 45.93
CA CYS A 297 -12.25 -11.31 46.56
C CYS A 297 -12.28 -12.42 45.51
N ALA A 298 -11.19 -13.20 45.45
CA ALA A 298 -11.06 -14.28 44.47
C ALA A 298 -12.04 -15.45 44.72
N GLU A 299 -12.44 -15.64 45.98
CA GLU A 299 -13.30 -16.73 46.43
C GLU A 299 -14.77 -16.51 46.03
N ASN A 300 -15.30 -15.30 46.28
CA ASN A 300 -16.73 -15.01 46.16
C ASN A 300 -17.09 -13.97 45.08
N GLY A 301 -16.09 -13.37 44.41
CA GLY A 301 -16.27 -12.39 43.34
C GLY A 301 -16.76 -11.00 43.77
N LEU A 302 -17.00 -10.77 45.07
CA LEU A 302 -17.48 -9.49 45.62
C LEU A 302 -16.33 -8.48 45.83
N VAL A 303 -16.71 -7.21 46.03
CA VAL A 303 -15.81 -6.08 46.33
C VAL A 303 -16.29 -5.33 47.59
N PRO A 304 -15.40 -4.69 48.37
CA PRO A 304 -15.79 -3.83 49.50
C PRO A 304 -16.45 -2.52 49.04
N ASN A 305 -17.14 -1.82 49.95
CA ASN A 305 -17.61 -0.45 49.72
C ASN A 305 -16.42 0.52 49.61
N TRP A 306 -15.48 0.41 50.56
CA TRP A 306 -14.29 1.24 50.70
C TRP A 306 -13.11 0.36 51.10
N TYR A 307 -11.94 0.63 50.53
CA TYR A 307 -10.69 0.02 50.96
C TYR A 307 -9.50 0.97 50.76
N THR A 308 -8.46 0.77 51.56
CA THR A 308 -7.17 1.44 51.38
C THR A 308 -6.41 0.65 50.31
N ALA A 309 -6.16 1.29 49.17
CA ALA A 309 -5.46 0.69 48.04
C ALA A 309 -3.98 0.43 48.38
N ALA A 310 -3.49 -0.75 48.01
CA ALA A 310 -2.08 -1.08 48.10
C ALA A 310 -1.26 -0.35 47.01
N TYR A 311 0.06 -0.47 47.09
CA TYR A 311 0.96 0.04 46.05
C TYR A 311 2.04 -1.02 45.73
N PRO A 312 2.06 -1.60 44.51
CA PRO A 312 1.19 -1.32 43.35
C PRO A 312 -0.31 -1.63 43.56
N PRO A 313 -1.22 -0.96 42.82
CA PRO A 313 -2.67 -1.03 43.08
C PRO A 313 -3.34 -2.38 42.76
N TYR A 314 -2.64 -3.30 42.09
CA TYR A 314 -3.10 -4.68 41.90
C TYR A 314 -2.81 -5.58 43.10
N GLU A 315 -1.97 -5.16 44.05
CA GLU A 315 -1.79 -5.87 45.30
C GLU A 315 -3.03 -5.71 46.18
N LYS A 316 -3.26 -6.69 47.06
CA LYS A 316 -4.43 -6.70 47.94
C LYS A 316 -4.31 -5.59 48.99
N GLY A 317 -5.27 -4.66 49.00
CA GLY A 317 -5.35 -3.58 49.98
C GLY A 317 -5.84 -4.01 51.38
N THR A 318 -6.18 -3.03 52.20
CA THR A 318 -6.68 -3.22 53.58
C THR A 318 -8.00 -2.50 53.83
N ILE A 319 -8.74 -2.86 54.88
CA ILE A 319 -9.90 -2.09 55.35
C ILE A 319 -9.47 -1.20 56.50
N GLU A 320 -8.97 -0.01 56.18
CA GLU A 320 -8.58 1.02 57.16
C GLU A 320 -9.33 2.35 56.96
N CYS A 321 -10.20 2.44 55.95
CA CYS A 321 -10.88 3.67 55.55
C CYS A 321 -12.37 3.46 55.23
N GLN A 322 -13.14 4.55 55.27
CA GLN A 322 -14.56 4.61 54.91
C GLN A 322 -15.01 6.05 54.64
N TYR A 323 -15.86 6.26 53.63
CA TYR A 323 -16.55 7.52 53.36
C TYR A 323 -18.07 7.29 53.25
N SER A 324 -18.85 8.32 52.90
CA SER A 324 -20.32 8.28 52.71
C SER A 324 -21.18 7.79 53.89
N GLY A 325 -20.57 7.43 55.03
CA GLY A 325 -21.26 6.78 56.15
C GLY A 325 -21.52 5.27 55.95
N THR A 326 -20.87 4.64 54.96
CA THR A 326 -21.01 3.21 54.64
C THR A 326 -19.81 2.42 55.18
N ASP A 327 -20.05 1.27 55.81
CA ASP A 327 -18.98 0.44 56.39
C ASP A 327 -18.09 -0.12 55.27
N GLY A 328 -16.76 0.04 55.39
CA GLY A 328 -15.81 -0.31 54.33
C GLY A 328 -15.77 -1.80 53.96
N ASP A 329 -15.73 -2.69 54.97
CA ASP A 329 -15.64 -4.15 54.82
C ASP A 329 -16.92 -4.84 54.31
N LYS A 330 -17.93 -4.07 53.90
CA LYS A 330 -19.22 -4.62 53.47
C LYS A 330 -19.41 -4.51 51.97
N PHE A 331 -20.05 -5.53 51.40
CA PHE A 331 -20.71 -5.37 50.11
C PHE A 331 -22.05 -4.67 50.37
N GLY A 332 -22.13 -3.38 50.01
CA GLY A 332 -23.22 -2.48 50.37
C GLY A 332 -23.54 -1.44 49.30
N GLN A 333 -24.04 -0.29 49.75
CA GLN A 333 -24.65 0.74 48.90
C GLN A 333 -23.68 1.39 47.89
N GLU A 334 -22.36 1.35 48.14
CA GLU A 334 -21.36 1.74 47.15
C GLU A 334 -21.04 0.56 46.22
N ALA A 335 -20.69 -0.58 46.82
CA ALA A 335 -20.02 -1.72 46.19
C ALA A 335 -20.79 -2.35 45.02
N PHE A 336 -22.12 -2.40 45.09
CA PHE A 336 -22.94 -3.09 44.10
C PHE A 336 -22.82 -2.46 42.69
N ARG A 337 -22.59 -1.15 42.60
CA ARG A 337 -22.52 -0.39 41.34
C ARG A 337 -21.35 -0.85 40.45
N THR A 338 -20.27 -1.35 41.06
CA THR A 338 -19.08 -1.91 40.38
C THR A 338 -19.43 -2.98 39.34
N PHE A 339 -20.45 -3.79 39.60
CA PHE A 339 -20.85 -4.89 38.73
C PHE A 339 -21.36 -4.36 37.39
N TRP A 340 -22.13 -3.26 37.41
CA TRP A 340 -22.56 -2.56 36.20
C TRP A 340 -21.42 -1.75 35.57
N ARG A 341 -20.55 -1.08 36.35
CA ARG A 341 -19.37 -0.35 35.82
C ARG A 341 -18.50 -1.23 34.91
N VAL A 342 -18.28 -2.49 35.33
CA VAL A 342 -17.45 -3.45 34.59
C VAL A 342 -18.25 -4.15 33.48
N ALA A 343 -19.53 -4.47 33.70
CA ALA A 343 -20.41 -5.00 32.64
C ALA A 343 -20.56 -4.01 31.46
N LEU A 344 -20.60 -2.70 31.73
CA LEU A 344 -20.65 -1.67 30.69
C LEU A 344 -19.39 -1.67 29.81
N ASP A 345 -18.20 -1.90 30.37
CA ASP A 345 -16.96 -2.01 29.58
C ASP A 345 -16.96 -3.27 28.72
N TYR A 346 -17.52 -4.37 29.22
CA TYR A 346 -17.71 -5.59 28.42
C TYR A 346 -18.73 -5.39 27.28
N ILE A 347 -19.83 -4.68 27.54
CA ILE A 347 -20.89 -4.44 26.55
C ILE A 347 -20.39 -3.52 25.42
N TRP A 348 -19.63 -2.47 25.71
CA TRP A 348 -19.13 -1.53 24.70
C TRP A 348 -17.79 -1.93 24.09
N TYR A 349 -16.87 -2.48 24.88
CA TYR A 349 -15.48 -2.74 24.50
C TYR A 349 -15.06 -4.22 24.73
N PRO A 350 -15.84 -5.22 24.25
CA PRO A 350 -15.48 -6.63 24.41
C PRO A 350 -14.15 -6.94 23.71
N ASN A 351 -13.31 -7.77 24.34
CA ASN A 351 -11.96 -8.11 23.86
C ASN A 351 -10.99 -6.92 23.65
N ASP A 352 -11.28 -5.73 24.19
CA ASP A 352 -10.39 -4.57 24.05
C ASP A 352 -8.97 -4.83 24.62
N THR A 353 -7.97 -4.44 23.83
CA THR A 353 -6.53 -4.59 24.09
C THR A 353 -5.78 -3.25 23.98
N SER A 354 -6.50 -2.13 23.92
CA SER A 354 -5.94 -0.77 23.80
C SER A 354 -5.14 -0.30 25.03
N VAL A 355 -5.25 -1.02 26.15
CA VAL A 355 -4.51 -0.80 27.40
C VAL A 355 -3.92 -2.13 27.86
N ASP A 356 -2.63 -2.14 28.20
CA ASP A 356 -1.98 -3.32 28.79
C ASP A 356 -2.44 -3.51 30.24
N THR A 357 -3.25 -4.54 30.47
CA THR A 357 -3.72 -4.96 31.80
C THR A 357 -3.03 -6.24 32.27
N ASN A 358 -1.80 -6.51 31.80
CA ASN A 358 -0.95 -7.55 32.37
C ASN A 358 -0.22 -7.03 33.62
N PHE A 359 -0.44 -7.72 34.74
CA PHE A 359 0.11 -7.40 36.06
C PHE A 359 1.12 -8.45 36.54
N GLY A 360 1.83 -9.08 35.60
CA GLY A 360 2.99 -9.95 35.90
C GLY A 360 2.57 -11.33 36.39
N GLU A 361 2.86 -11.64 37.65
CA GLU A 361 2.53 -12.95 38.26
C GLU A 361 1.01 -13.18 38.33
N TYR A 362 0.21 -12.11 38.36
CA TYR A 362 -1.25 -12.17 38.30
C TYR A 362 -1.80 -12.39 36.87
N GLY A 363 -0.95 -12.33 35.84
CA GLY A 363 -1.36 -12.43 34.44
C GLY A 363 -2.07 -11.19 33.92
N ARG A 364 -2.85 -11.34 32.85
CA ARG A 364 -3.84 -10.32 32.44
C ARG A 364 -4.94 -10.25 33.50
N PHE A 365 -5.57 -9.09 33.63
CA PHE A 365 -6.89 -8.95 34.25
C PHE A 365 -7.79 -8.06 33.39
N SER A 366 -9.08 -8.35 33.32
CA SER A 366 -10.01 -7.69 32.37
C SER A 366 -11.45 -7.72 32.86
N SER A 367 -12.34 -6.99 32.18
CA SER A 367 -13.78 -7.02 32.49
C SER A 367 -14.35 -8.42 32.41
N GLU A 368 -13.90 -9.22 31.43
CA GLU A 368 -14.28 -10.62 31.27
C GLU A 368 -13.91 -11.47 32.49
N GLU A 369 -12.73 -11.25 33.08
CA GLU A 369 -12.24 -12.03 34.21
C GLU A 369 -12.86 -11.60 35.55
N PHE A 370 -13.08 -10.30 35.74
CA PHE A 370 -13.86 -9.79 36.88
C PHE A 370 -15.29 -10.36 36.84
N LEU A 371 -15.91 -10.38 35.65
CA LEU A 371 -17.28 -10.85 35.45
C LEU A 371 -17.41 -12.38 35.51
N GLU A 372 -16.47 -13.17 34.98
CA GLU A 372 -16.50 -14.65 35.12
C GLU A 372 -16.44 -15.05 36.61
N ARG A 373 -15.60 -14.40 37.44
CA ARG A 373 -15.53 -14.60 38.91
C ARG A 373 -16.84 -14.19 39.61
N ALA A 374 -17.37 -13.02 39.26
CA ALA A 374 -18.59 -12.46 39.84
C ALA A 374 -19.84 -13.27 39.49
N VAL A 375 -20.05 -13.57 38.20
CA VAL A 375 -21.22 -14.29 37.69
C VAL A 375 -21.26 -15.74 38.16
N SER A 376 -20.12 -16.43 38.21
CA SER A 376 -20.07 -17.81 38.73
C SER A 376 -20.65 -17.89 40.14
N ASN A 377 -20.21 -17.01 41.05
CA ASN A 377 -20.70 -16.94 42.41
C ASN A 377 -22.16 -16.45 42.51
N LEU A 378 -22.53 -15.40 41.77
CA LEU A 378 -23.91 -14.87 41.79
C LEU A 378 -24.95 -15.91 41.36
N ARG A 379 -24.61 -16.79 40.41
CA ARG A 379 -25.52 -17.82 39.89
C ARG A 379 -25.73 -18.98 40.88
N GLU A 380 -24.71 -19.35 41.66
CA GLU A 380 -24.89 -20.32 42.76
C GLU A 380 -25.82 -19.78 43.87
N GLN A 381 -25.87 -18.46 44.04
CA GLN A 381 -26.74 -17.80 45.02
C GLN A 381 -28.14 -17.46 44.46
N TYR A 382 -28.42 -17.66 43.18
CA TYR A 382 -29.72 -17.32 42.59
C TYR A 382 -30.83 -18.26 43.09
N ILE A 383 -31.98 -17.69 43.51
CA ILE A 383 -33.14 -18.42 44.04
C ILE A 383 -34.31 -18.35 43.04
N PRO A 384 -34.58 -19.39 42.23
CA PRO A 384 -35.65 -19.36 41.24
C PRO A 384 -37.03 -19.18 41.89
N GLY A 385 -37.69 -18.06 41.59
CA GLY A 385 -39.08 -17.81 41.98
C GLY A 385 -39.29 -17.20 43.38
N ASP A 386 -38.24 -16.86 44.13
CA ASP A 386 -38.41 -16.14 45.40
C ASP A 386 -38.83 -14.67 45.15
N ALA A 387 -40.02 -14.32 45.66
CA ALA A 387 -40.60 -12.99 45.54
C ALA A 387 -39.97 -11.96 46.51
N ARG A 388 -39.23 -12.39 47.54
CA ARG A 388 -38.49 -11.52 48.46
C ARG A 388 -37.09 -11.25 47.93
N SER A 389 -36.16 -12.20 48.01
CA SER A 389 -34.78 -12.00 47.56
C SER A 389 -34.45 -12.96 46.41
N PRO A 390 -34.08 -12.47 45.22
CA PRO A 390 -33.75 -13.36 44.09
C PRO A 390 -32.32 -13.91 44.20
N PHE A 391 -31.51 -13.38 45.11
CA PHE A 391 -30.20 -13.89 45.48
C PHE A 391 -30.16 -14.20 46.99
N ALA A 392 -29.50 -15.30 47.36
CA ALA A 392 -29.16 -15.66 48.72
C ALA A 392 -27.98 -14.81 49.25
N THR A 393 -27.77 -14.84 50.56
CA THR A 393 -26.68 -14.14 51.26
C THR A 393 -25.53 -15.08 51.65
N ASN A 394 -25.47 -16.29 51.10
CA ASN A 394 -24.66 -17.40 51.60
C ASN A 394 -23.30 -17.50 50.89
N PHE A 395 -22.61 -16.38 50.77
CA PHE A 395 -21.25 -16.30 50.21
C PHE A 395 -20.19 -16.69 51.25
N ASP A 396 -19.04 -17.20 50.81
CA ASP A 396 -17.89 -17.44 51.69
C ASP A 396 -17.19 -16.11 52.03
N PHE A 397 -16.95 -15.85 53.32
CA PHE A 397 -16.23 -14.69 53.85
C PHE A 397 -14.95 -15.11 54.59
N ASN A 398 -14.22 -16.06 54.00
CA ASN A 398 -12.89 -16.49 54.46
C ASN A 398 -11.97 -15.30 54.77
N ASN A 399 -11.01 -15.48 55.68
CA ASN A 399 -10.13 -14.43 56.17
C ASN A 399 -9.24 -13.77 55.10
N THR A 400 -9.11 -14.41 53.94
CA THR A 400 -8.46 -13.90 52.73
C THR A 400 -9.28 -12.86 51.96
N CYS A 401 -10.60 -12.77 52.16
CA CYS A 401 -11.46 -11.77 51.53
C CYS A 401 -11.42 -10.40 52.28
N LEU A 402 -11.64 -9.32 51.52
CA LEU A 402 -11.84 -7.96 52.03
C LEU A 402 -13.28 -7.71 52.49
N VAL A 403 -14.26 -8.34 51.84
CA VAL A 403 -15.66 -8.33 52.27
C VAL A 403 -15.84 -9.28 53.46
N ARG A 404 -16.48 -8.79 54.52
CA ARG A 404 -16.76 -9.52 55.76
C ARG A 404 -18.25 -9.77 55.99
N SER A 405 -19.11 -8.98 55.38
CA SER A 405 -20.56 -9.19 55.37
C SER A 405 -21.22 -8.46 54.19
N ILE A 406 -22.49 -8.80 53.91
CA ILE A 406 -23.34 -8.11 52.95
C ILE A 406 -24.42 -7.35 53.73
N TYR A 407 -24.83 -6.17 53.26
CA TYR A 407 -25.98 -5.46 53.83
C TYR A 407 -27.27 -6.30 53.72
N PRO A 408 -28.19 -6.26 54.70
CA PRO A 408 -29.39 -7.11 54.73
C PRO A 408 -30.47 -6.71 53.70
N TRP A 409 -30.10 -5.98 52.64
CA TRP A 409 -31.00 -5.31 51.69
C TRP A 409 -30.85 -5.81 50.24
N LEU A 410 -30.26 -7.00 50.01
CA LEU A 410 -30.20 -7.62 48.66
C LEU A 410 -31.56 -7.83 47.98
N TYR A 411 -32.67 -7.72 48.73
CA TYR A 411 -34.03 -7.73 48.19
C TYR A 411 -34.48 -6.38 47.58
N GLU A 412 -33.80 -5.26 47.87
CA GLU A 412 -34.15 -3.93 47.34
C GLU A 412 -33.78 -3.79 45.86
N SER A 413 -34.57 -2.99 45.13
CA SER A 413 -34.61 -2.96 43.66
C SER A 413 -33.33 -2.44 43.00
N ASN A 414 -32.59 -1.57 43.67
CA ASN A 414 -31.24 -1.17 43.27
C ASN A 414 -30.24 -2.34 43.31
N PHE A 415 -30.20 -3.10 44.41
CA PHE A 415 -29.23 -4.19 44.58
C PHE A 415 -29.45 -5.31 43.55
N TYR A 416 -30.66 -5.91 43.52
CA TYR A 416 -30.86 -7.09 42.69
C TYR A 416 -30.88 -6.79 41.19
N ALA A 417 -31.34 -5.60 40.78
CA ALA A 417 -31.31 -5.19 39.37
C ALA A 417 -29.88 -4.88 38.90
N THR A 418 -29.07 -4.21 39.72
CA THR A 418 -27.69 -3.89 39.33
C THR A 418 -26.84 -5.17 39.28
N LEU A 419 -27.05 -6.10 40.21
CA LEU A 419 -26.42 -7.43 40.17
C LEU A 419 -26.82 -8.24 38.92
N SER A 420 -28.08 -8.14 38.46
CA SER A 420 -28.51 -8.83 37.23
C SER A 420 -27.89 -8.24 35.95
N THR A 421 -27.30 -7.03 35.98
CA THR A 421 -26.48 -6.52 34.87
C THR A 421 -25.21 -7.33 34.65
N ALA A 422 -24.59 -7.89 35.69
CA ALA A 422 -23.42 -8.77 35.50
C ALA A 422 -23.80 -10.05 34.74
N LEU A 423 -25.05 -10.51 34.86
CA LEU A 423 -25.56 -11.69 34.14
C LEU A 423 -25.71 -11.44 32.62
N THR A 424 -25.47 -10.23 32.10
CA THR A 424 -25.26 -10.03 30.66
C THR A 424 -23.91 -10.59 30.19
N TYR A 425 -22.95 -10.87 31.08
CA TYR A 425 -21.74 -11.64 30.78
C TYR A 425 -22.03 -13.15 30.88
N PRO A 426 -22.14 -13.89 29.76
CA PRO A 426 -22.45 -15.32 29.78
C PRO A 426 -21.33 -16.19 30.38
N VAL A 427 -21.69 -17.16 31.21
CA VAL A 427 -20.79 -18.12 31.87
C VAL A 427 -21.32 -19.54 31.68
N GLY A 428 -20.43 -20.48 31.30
CA GLY A 428 -20.75 -21.90 31.17
C GLY A 428 -21.95 -22.17 30.26
N ASN A 429 -22.99 -22.81 30.82
CA ASN A 429 -24.25 -23.08 30.11
C ASN A 429 -25.15 -21.82 30.08
N THR A 430 -25.17 -21.16 28.92
CA THR A 430 -25.91 -19.91 28.68
C THR A 430 -27.43 -20.08 28.66
N SER A 431 -27.95 -21.26 28.33
CA SER A 431 -29.41 -21.49 28.28
C SER A 431 -30.06 -21.44 29.67
N ALA A 432 -29.33 -21.86 30.71
CA ALA A 432 -29.77 -21.68 32.09
C ALA A 432 -29.71 -20.18 32.48
N GLN A 433 -28.57 -19.53 32.19
CA GLN A 433 -28.35 -18.11 32.50
C GLN A 433 -29.36 -17.18 31.84
N GLN A 434 -29.77 -17.47 30.59
CA GLN A 434 -30.81 -16.70 29.91
C GLN A 434 -32.16 -16.83 30.63
N SER A 435 -32.52 -18.01 31.14
CA SER A 435 -33.75 -18.22 31.91
C SER A 435 -33.71 -17.48 33.26
N GLU A 436 -32.55 -17.45 33.91
CA GLU A 436 -32.29 -16.66 35.13
C GLU A 436 -32.45 -15.16 34.83
N LEU A 437 -31.82 -14.66 33.75
CA LEU A 437 -31.89 -13.27 33.28
C LEU A 437 -33.31 -12.86 32.89
N ASP A 438 -34.05 -13.68 32.14
CA ASP A 438 -35.43 -13.44 31.75
C ASP A 438 -36.37 -13.39 32.96
N SER A 439 -36.10 -14.21 33.99
CA SER A 439 -36.83 -14.21 35.26
C SER A 439 -36.60 -12.91 36.04
N LEU A 440 -35.35 -12.48 36.14
CA LEU A 440 -34.97 -11.20 36.77
C LEU A 440 -35.55 -10.00 35.99
N ALA A 441 -35.53 -10.04 34.66
CA ALA A 441 -36.11 -9.04 33.77
C ALA A 441 -37.64 -8.90 33.97
N ARG A 442 -38.38 -10.03 34.04
CA ARG A 442 -39.82 -10.04 34.39
C ARG A 442 -40.08 -9.45 35.78
N ARG A 443 -39.22 -9.75 36.77
CA ARG A 443 -39.33 -9.18 38.13
C ARG A 443 -39.12 -7.66 38.12
N MET A 444 -38.05 -7.17 37.48
CA MET A 444 -37.74 -5.74 37.36
C MET A 444 -38.88 -4.93 36.71
N LYS A 445 -39.50 -5.48 35.66
CA LYS A 445 -40.65 -4.85 34.97
C LYS A 445 -41.93 -4.77 35.81
N LEU A 446 -42.07 -5.62 36.82
CA LEU A 446 -43.18 -5.61 37.78
C LEU A 446 -42.86 -4.81 39.05
N ASP A 447 -41.64 -4.27 39.18
CA ASP A 447 -41.17 -3.61 40.39
C ASP A 447 -41.75 -2.19 40.54
N ASN A 448 -42.30 -1.91 41.72
CA ASN A 448 -42.92 -0.63 42.05
C ASN A 448 -42.02 0.30 42.90
N ALA A 449 -40.70 0.21 42.71
CA ALA A 449 -39.71 1.14 43.25
C ALA A 449 -40.17 2.59 43.10
N SER A 450 -40.04 3.33 44.20
CA SER A 450 -40.53 4.71 44.33
C SER A 450 -39.53 5.65 45.03
N LYS A 451 -38.49 5.13 45.72
CA LYS A 451 -37.36 5.98 46.12
C LYS A 451 -36.54 6.32 44.87
N TYR A 452 -36.00 7.54 44.84
CA TYR A 452 -35.21 8.03 43.71
C TYR A 452 -34.00 7.13 43.34
N TYR A 453 -33.20 6.70 44.33
CA TYR A 453 -32.00 5.87 44.12
C TYR A 453 -32.34 4.46 43.61
N GLU A 454 -33.41 3.84 44.15
CA GLU A 454 -33.93 2.55 43.69
C GLU A 454 -34.35 2.63 42.22
N LEU A 455 -35.11 3.67 41.87
CA LEU A 455 -35.64 3.86 40.52
C LEU A 455 -34.53 4.17 39.50
N SER A 456 -33.48 4.89 39.92
CA SER A 456 -32.29 5.16 39.10
C SER A 456 -31.62 3.85 38.67
N TRP A 457 -31.24 3.02 39.64
CA TRP A 457 -30.55 1.76 39.40
C TRP A 457 -31.43 0.71 38.73
N LEU A 458 -32.74 0.68 39.02
CA LEU A 458 -33.71 -0.13 38.28
C LEU A 458 -33.79 0.29 36.79
N THR A 459 -33.72 1.59 36.50
CA THR A 459 -33.74 2.10 35.12
C THR A 459 -32.43 1.78 34.38
N ILE A 460 -31.27 2.07 34.98
CA ILE A 460 -29.94 1.76 34.42
C ILE A 460 -29.84 0.26 34.08
N SER A 461 -30.27 -0.59 35.01
CA SER A 461 -30.25 -2.04 34.83
C SER A 461 -31.22 -2.50 33.74
N THR A 462 -32.41 -1.90 33.65
CA THR A 462 -33.39 -2.19 32.59
C THR A 462 -32.82 -1.85 31.21
N MET A 463 -32.20 -0.67 31.05
CA MET A 463 -31.55 -0.24 29.80
C MET A 463 -30.34 -1.11 29.44
N THR A 464 -29.74 -1.77 30.43
CA THR A 464 -28.61 -2.69 30.22
C THR A 464 -29.12 -4.04 29.73
N ILE A 465 -30.10 -4.62 30.42
CA ILE A 465 -30.62 -5.96 30.14
C ILE A 465 -31.53 -6.00 28.89
N ASN A 466 -32.30 -4.95 28.59
CA ASN A 466 -33.08 -4.89 27.34
C ASN A 466 -32.23 -4.62 26.09
N GLY A 467 -30.91 -4.41 26.26
CA GLY A 467 -29.96 -4.23 25.18
C GLY A 467 -29.86 -2.81 24.62
N ASP A 468 -30.49 -1.79 25.21
CA ASP A 468 -30.33 -0.41 24.71
C ASP A 468 -28.90 0.14 24.94
N PHE A 469 -28.19 -0.25 26.01
CA PHE A 469 -26.75 0.06 26.15
C PHE A 469 -25.91 -0.63 25.06
N LEU A 470 -26.23 -1.88 24.69
CA LEU A 470 -25.57 -2.60 23.59
C LEU A 470 -25.89 -1.95 22.23
N ALA A 471 -27.14 -1.51 22.02
CA ALA A 471 -27.58 -0.87 20.78
C ALA A 471 -26.88 0.47 20.47
N ILE A 472 -26.23 1.10 21.46
CA ILE A 472 -25.42 2.31 21.27
C ILE A 472 -23.92 2.06 21.20
N GLN A 473 -23.46 0.81 21.21
CA GLN A 473 -22.03 0.44 21.11
C GLN A 473 -21.34 1.17 19.95
N ASP A 474 -21.87 1.11 18.73
CA ASP A 474 -21.32 1.82 17.56
C ASP A 474 -21.28 3.36 17.72
N THR A 475 -22.16 3.93 18.54
CA THR A 475 -22.19 5.39 18.82
C THR A 475 -21.00 5.80 19.70
N VAL A 476 -20.61 4.91 20.60
CA VAL A 476 -19.50 5.03 21.55
C VAL A 476 -18.18 4.69 20.87
N THR A 477 -18.02 3.48 20.32
CA THR A 477 -16.74 3.01 19.74
C THR A 477 -16.26 3.86 18.56
N SER A 478 -17.18 4.47 17.80
CA SER A 478 -16.83 5.41 16.72
C SER A 478 -16.25 6.75 17.21
N LEU A 479 -16.14 7.00 18.52
CA LEU A 479 -15.31 8.08 19.08
C LEU A 479 -13.81 7.81 18.92
N GLY A 480 -13.37 6.56 18.80
CA GLY A 480 -11.98 6.23 18.46
C GLY A 480 -11.57 6.62 17.03
N GLY A 481 -12.48 7.25 16.26
CA GLY A 481 -12.38 7.46 14.81
C GLY A 481 -11.27 8.36 14.26
N VAL A 482 -10.38 8.92 15.09
CA VAL A 482 -9.18 9.64 14.59
C VAL A 482 -8.05 8.65 14.35
N LEU A 483 -8.22 7.87 13.28
CA LEU A 483 -7.21 7.16 12.46
C LEU A 483 -6.03 6.42 13.14
N ILE A 484 -6.07 6.16 14.44
CA ILE A 484 -5.33 5.04 15.04
C ILE A 484 -6.11 3.80 14.65
N LEU A 485 -5.85 3.28 13.45
CA LEU A 485 -6.33 1.97 13.04
C LEU A 485 -5.83 0.95 14.09
N PRO A 486 -6.71 0.25 14.82
CA PRO A 486 -6.26 -0.92 15.58
C PRO A 486 -5.73 -1.92 14.55
N PRO A 487 -4.52 -2.48 14.71
CA PRO A 487 -3.81 -3.22 13.66
C PRO A 487 -4.56 -4.48 13.16
N ASN A 488 -5.64 -4.87 13.86
CA ASN A 488 -6.40 -6.09 13.62
C ASN A 488 -7.79 -5.85 12.99
N VAL A 489 -8.21 -4.61 12.70
CA VAL A 489 -9.52 -4.33 12.05
C VAL A 489 -9.35 -3.54 10.76
N VAL A 490 -9.25 -4.28 9.65
CA VAL A 490 -9.33 -3.72 8.30
C VAL A 490 -10.81 -3.54 7.93
N ASP A 491 -11.26 -2.30 7.71
CA ASP A 491 -12.62 -2.01 7.20
C ASP A 491 -12.86 -2.78 5.89
N TRP A 492 -14.05 -3.36 5.70
CA TRP A 492 -14.43 -4.00 4.44
C TRP A 492 -14.27 -3.04 3.24
N LYS A 493 -14.32 -1.71 3.48
CA LYS A 493 -14.06 -0.66 2.48
C LYS A 493 -12.58 -0.54 2.09
N THR A 494 -11.61 -0.84 2.97
CA THR A 494 -10.19 -0.90 2.56
C THR A 494 -9.89 -2.12 1.68
N PHE A 495 -10.81 -3.09 1.57
CA PHE A 495 -10.76 -4.17 0.58
C PHE A 495 -11.42 -3.85 -0.76
N ILE A 496 -11.82 -2.60 -1.05
CA ILE A 496 -12.27 -2.20 -2.40
C ILE A 496 -11.25 -2.60 -3.51
N PRO A 497 -9.91 -2.46 -3.32
CA PRO A 497 -8.93 -3.01 -4.27
C PRO A 497 -8.97 -4.54 -4.42
N MET A 498 -9.42 -5.27 -3.39
CA MET A 498 -9.55 -6.72 -3.42
C MET A 498 -10.71 -7.16 -4.33
N PHE A 499 -11.84 -6.44 -4.32
CA PHE A 499 -12.95 -6.65 -5.26
C PHE A 499 -12.57 -6.35 -6.73
N LEU A 500 -11.51 -5.57 -6.97
CA LEU A 500 -11.00 -5.30 -8.32
C LEU A 500 -10.07 -6.40 -8.85
N MET A 501 -9.47 -7.24 -7.99
CA MET A 501 -8.59 -8.34 -8.45
C MET A 501 -9.33 -9.45 -9.26
N PRO A 502 -10.56 -9.86 -8.91
CA PRO A 502 -11.37 -10.73 -9.77
C PRO A 502 -11.70 -10.14 -11.15
N LEU A 503 -11.60 -8.82 -11.35
CA LEU A 503 -11.86 -8.17 -12.65
C LEU A 503 -10.65 -8.20 -13.59
N LEU A 504 -9.47 -8.63 -13.14
CA LEU A 504 -8.24 -8.64 -13.92
C LEU A 504 -8.30 -9.49 -15.21
N PRO A 505 -8.95 -10.67 -15.24
CA PRO A 505 -9.17 -11.40 -16.49
C PRO A 505 -10.07 -10.67 -17.48
N LEU A 506 -10.97 -9.79 -17.01
CA LEU A 506 -11.83 -8.97 -17.88
C LEU A 506 -11.00 -7.83 -18.50
N LEU A 507 -10.14 -7.18 -17.71
CA LEU A 507 -9.24 -6.13 -18.21
C LEU A 507 -8.21 -6.64 -19.23
N TRP A 508 -7.86 -7.93 -19.19
CA TRP A 508 -7.02 -8.57 -20.22
C TRP A 508 -7.61 -8.48 -21.63
N CYS A 509 -8.95 -8.54 -21.76
CA CYS A 509 -9.64 -8.37 -23.04
C CYS A 509 -9.48 -6.94 -23.59
N PHE A 510 -9.44 -5.94 -22.71
CA PHE A 510 -9.31 -4.53 -23.08
C PHE A 510 -7.86 -4.02 -23.09
N ARG A 511 -6.84 -4.88 -22.94
CA ARG A 511 -5.42 -4.47 -22.82
C ARG A 511 -4.86 -3.61 -23.96
N ARG A 512 -5.46 -3.69 -25.16
CA ARG A 512 -5.11 -2.84 -26.32
C ARG A 512 -5.65 -1.41 -26.23
N TRP A 513 -6.59 -1.12 -25.33
CA TRP A 513 -7.23 0.19 -25.21
C TRP A 513 -6.36 1.16 -24.41
N LEU A 514 -5.95 2.28 -25.02
CA LEU A 514 -5.07 3.27 -24.39
C LEU A 514 -5.63 3.82 -23.06
N LEU A 515 -6.95 4.04 -23.00
CA LEU A 515 -7.62 4.53 -21.78
C LEU A 515 -7.46 3.55 -20.61
N VAL A 516 -7.63 2.24 -20.84
CA VAL A 516 -7.48 1.21 -19.81
C VAL A 516 -6.03 1.13 -19.32
N ARG A 517 -5.04 1.21 -20.23
CA ARG A 517 -3.61 1.26 -19.87
C ARG A 517 -3.30 2.48 -18.97
N ARG A 518 -3.89 3.64 -19.26
CA ARG A 518 -3.73 4.86 -18.44
C ARG A 518 -4.44 4.81 -17.09
N ILE A 519 -5.66 4.26 -17.03
CA ILE A 519 -6.39 4.06 -15.78
C ILE A 519 -5.60 3.13 -14.84
N LEU A 520 -5.07 2.02 -15.36
CA LEU A 520 -4.22 1.12 -14.58
C LEU A 520 -2.94 1.80 -14.04
N ALA A 521 -2.29 2.63 -14.86
CA ALA A 521 -1.14 3.41 -14.40
C ALA A 521 -1.49 4.39 -13.27
N VAL A 522 -2.65 5.07 -13.32
CA VAL A 522 -3.13 5.93 -12.23
C VAL A 522 -3.44 5.12 -10.97
N LEU A 523 -4.14 3.99 -11.09
CA LEU A 523 -4.43 3.10 -9.96
C LEU A 523 -3.13 2.57 -9.31
N CYS A 524 -2.12 2.24 -10.11
CA CYS A 524 -0.80 1.82 -9.63
C CYS A 524 -0.05 2.95 -8.90
N ILE A 525 -0.25 4.22 -9.28
CA ILE A 525 0.30 5.37 -8.54
C ILE A 525 -0.46 5.54 -7.21
N MET A 526 -1.78 5.35 -7.19
CA MET A 526 -2.58 5.45 -5.97
C MET A 526 -2.23 4.38 -4.93
N THR A 527 -2.04 3.12 -5.35
CA THR A 527 -1.58 2.05 -4.44
C THR A 527 -0.17 2.32 -3.91
N LEU A 528 0.74 2.77 -4.78
CA LEU A 528 2.12 3.12 -4.42
C LEU A 528 2.19 4.30 -3.42
N LEU A 529 1.35 5.32 -3.58
CA LEU A 529 1.24 6.42 -2.62
C LEU A 529 0.65 5.95 -1.29
N ASN A 530 -0.39 5.12 -1.30
CA ASN A 530 -0.95 4.54 -0.08
C ASN A 530 0.10 3.71 0.69
N TYR A 531 0.87 2.90 -0.02
CA TYR A 531 1.99 2.14 0.54
C TYR A 531 3.03 3.07 1.19
N LEU A 532 3.45 4.14 0.51
CA LEU A 532 4.41 5.09 1.06
C LEU A 532 3.91 5.80 2.32
N CYS A 533 2.64 6.20 2.37
CA CYS A 533 2.04 6.78 3.58
C CYS A 533 2.08 5.78 4.75
N PHE A 534 1.67 4.53 4.51
CA PHE A 534 1.72 3.45 5.49
C PHE A 534 3.16 3.14 5.97
N ARG A 535 4.13 3.03 5.05
CA ARG A 535 5.55 2.82 5.37
C ARG A 535 6.13 3.97 6.19
N THR A 536 5.74 5.21 5.88
CA THR A 536 6.16 6.42 6.63
C THR A 536 5.60 6.43 8.05
N TYR A 537 4.33 6.00 8.24
CA TYR A 537 3.74 5.86 9.57
C TYR A 537 4.50 4.84 10.44
N ASN A 538 4.74 3.63 9.92
CA ASN A 538 5.50 2.60 10.65
C ASN A 538 6.96 3.00 10.94
N LEU A 539 7.54 3.94 10.19
CA LEU A 539 8.89 4.46 10.44
C LEU A 539 8.97 5.34 11.71
N ILE A 540 7.87 6.01 12.05
CA ILE A 540 7.77 6.87 13.23
C ILE A 540 7.57 6.01 14.49
N SER A 541 6.61 5.08 14.43
CA SER A 541 6.04 4.37 15.58
C SER A 541 6.96 3.36 16.30
N PHE A 542 8.09 2.94 15.71
CA PHE A 542 8.95 1.92 16.30
C PHE A 542 10.40 2.38 16.50
N GLU A 543 10.81 2.57 17.76
CA GLU A 543 12.13 3.08 18.14
C GLU A 543 13.25 2.03 17.96
N ALA A 544 13.05 0.81 18.49
CA ALA A 544 14.11 -0.18 18.66
C ALA A 544 14.72 -0.71 17.35
N THR A 545 13.97 -0.68 16.25
CA THR A 545 14.39 -1.17 14.93
C THR A 545 14.63 -0.03 13.92
N ARG A 546 14.53 1.23 14.37
CA ARG A 546 14.40 2.43 13.51
C ARG A 546 15.49 2.51 12.43
N TRP A 547 16.76 2.28 12.75
CA TRP A 547 17.87 2.34 11.78
C TRP A 547 17.76 1.32 10.63
N VAL A 548 17.27 0.11 10.92
CA VAL A 548 17.07 -0.93 9.90
C VAL A 548 15.83 -0.62 9.06
N SER A 549 14.76 -0.12 9.71
CA SER A 549 13.54 0.32 9.01
C SER A 549 13.80 1.53 8.09
N VAL A 550 14.58 2.53 8.54
CA VAL A 550 15.04 3.67 7.73
C VAL A 550 15.86 3.18 6.54
N SER A 551 16.80 2.25 6.76
CA SER A 551 17.62 1.69 5.69
C SER A 551 16.76 0.99 4.64
N PHE A 552 15.79 0.18 5.06
CA PHE A 552 14.85 -0.50 4.16
C PHE A 552 13.98 0.52 3.40
N PHE A 553 13.45 1.55 4.07
CA PHE A 553 12.64 2.60 3.47
C PHE A 553 13.39 3.43 2.42
N VAL A 554 14.68 3.71 2.61
CA VAL A 554 15.52 4.36 1.58
C VAL A 554 15.65 3.47 0.33
N LEU A 555 15.81 2.16 0.48
CA LEU A 555 15.85 1.22 -0.65
C LEU A 555 14.49 1.11 -1.36
N GLU A 556 13.39 1.15 -0.59
CA GLU A 556 12.03 1.19 -1.14
C GLU A 556 11.79 2.46 -1.96
N LEU A 557 12.20 3.65 -1.48
CA LEU A 557 12.11 4.91 -2.22
C LEU A 557 12.90 4.89 -3.53
N ILE A 558 14.07 4.25 -3.55
CA ILE A 558 14.85 4.04 -4.79
C ILE A 558 14.04 3.17 -5.78
N CYS A 559 13.46 2.05 -5.34
CA CYS A 559 12.61 1.21 -6.19
C CYS A 559 11.30 1.90 -6.64
N VAL A 560 10.67 2.68 -5.77
CA VAL A 560 9.45 3.49 -6.05
C VAL A 560 9.67 4.40 -7.24
N THR A 561 10.81 5.12 -7.29
CA THR A 561 11.09 5.97 -8.45
C THR A 561 11.31 5.14 -9.73
N GLY A 562 11.96 3.97 -9.64
CA GLY A 562 12.06 3.03 -10.78
C GLY A 562 10.71 2.52 -11.29
N ILE A 563 9.75 2.30 -10.39
CA ILE A 563 8.35 2.01 -10.74
C ILE A 563 7.73 3.21 -11.48
N SER A 564 7.85 4.43 -10.94
CA SER A 564 7.34 5.65 -11.60
C SER A 564 7.97 5.91 -12.98
N GLN A 565 9.26 5.61 -13.16
CA GLN A 565 9.95 5.69 -14.45
C GLN A 565 9.39 4.66 -15.45
N THR A 566 9.11 3.44 -15.00
CA THR A 566 8.44 2.43 -15.82
C THR A 566 7.05 2.93 -16.23
N LEU A 567 6.24 3.40 -15.28
CA LEU A 567 4.90 3.94 -15.57
C LEU A 567 4.93 5.14 -16.53
N LEU A 568 5.95 6.00 -16.45
CA LEU A 568 6.16 7.11 -17.41
C LEU A 568 6.39 6.58 -18.83
N VAL A 569 7.26 5.58 -19.01
CA VAL A 569 7.48 4.93 -20.33
C VAL A 569 6.16 4.33 -20.85
N LEU A 570 5.44 3.58 -20.01
CA LEU A 570 4.15 2.97 -20.39
C LEU A 570 3.05 4.00 -20.72
N TRP A 571 3.10 5.21 -20.16
CA TRP A 571 2.13 6.29 -20.43
C TRP A 571 2.30 6.92 -21.84
N TYR A 572 3.53 6.90 -22.35
CA TYR A 572 3.93 7.42 -23.66
C TYR A 572 4.06 6.33 -24.74
N ASP A 573 3.94 5.03 -24.39
CA ASP A 573 3.54 3.97 -25.34
C ASP A 573 2.07 4.20 -25.77
N VAL A 574 1.89 5.09 -26.74
CA VAL A 574 0.60 5.28 -27.44
C VAL A 574 0.39 4.18 -28.48
N GLY A 575 1.47 3.61 -29.01
CA GLY A 575 1.50 2.54 -30.01
C GLY A 575 2.18 2.94 -31.32
N HIS A 576 2.22 1.96 -32.23
CA HIS A 576 3.02 1.99 -33.45
C HIS A 576 2.54 3.06 -34.45
N VAL A 577 3.49 3.64 -35.19
CA VAL A 577 3.24 4.40 -36.43
C VAL A 577 3.89 3.62 -37.57
N GLU A 578 3.15 3.43 -38.67
CA GLU A 578 3.59 2.63 -39.82
C GLU A 578 4.81 3.24 -40.53
N SER A 579 5.65 2.39 -41.13
CA SER A 579 6.85 2.84 -41.84
C SER A 579 6.50 3.53 -43.15
N ARG A 580 7.09 4.71 -43.38
CA ARG A 580 6.94 5.43 -44.65
C ARG A 580 7.92 4.83 -45.66
N ARG A 581 7.42 4.32 -46.79
CA ARG A 581 8.26 3.84 -47.91
C ARG A 581 8.51 4.97 -48.90
N MET A 582 9.75 5.15 -49.35
CA MET A 582 10.09 6.22 -50.29
C MET A 582 9.35 6.08 -51.62
N ASN A 583 9.22 4.85 -52.12
CA ASN A 583 8.44 4.50 -53.31
C ASN A 583 6.93 4.86 -53.22
N ASN A 584 6.41 5.20 -52.03
CA ASN A 584 5.02 5.63 -51.83
C ASN A 584 4.90 7.15 -51.57
N MET A 585 6.00 7.92 -51.58
CA MET A 585 5.95 9.37 -51.38
C MET A 585 5.69 10.11 -52.71
N PRO A 586 5.02 11.28 -52.69
CA PRO A 586 4.77 12.06 -53.90
C PRO A 586 6.05 12.48 -54.63
N LEU A 587 5.96 12.60 -55.96
CA LEU A 587 7.03 12.92 -56.94
C LEU A 587 7.78 14.27 -56.76
N CYS A 588 7.62 14.93 -55.60
CA CYS A 588 8.30 16.17 -55.24
C CYS A 588 9.77 15.97 -54.81
N ILE A 589 10.18 14.77 -54.36
CA ILE A 589 11.59 14.41 -54.21
C ILE A 589 12.17 14.18 -55.62
N ARG A 590 12.68 15.24 -56.24
CA ARG A 590 13.30 15.20 -57.58
C ARG A 590 14.67 14.52 -57.61
N GLU A 591 15.37 14.48 -56.48
CA GLU A 591 16.61 13.73 -56.31
C GLU A 591 16.63 13.00 -54.98
N PHE A 592 17.13 11.76 -55.01
CA PHE A 592 17.47 11.01 -53.80
C PHE A 592 18.72 11.66 -53.16
N PRO A 593 18.76 11.87 -51.83
CA PRO A 593 19.96 12.36 -51.16
C PRO A 593 21.10 11.32 -51.19
N THR A 594 22.32 11.77 -50.91
CA THR A 594 23.51 10.92 -50.81
C THR A 594 23.63 10.28 -49.42
N VAL A 595 24.07 9.02 -49.37
CA VAL A 595 24.15 8.22 -48.14
C VAL A 595 25.50 7.51 -48.04
N ASP A 596 26.24 7.76 -46.97
CA ASP A 596 27.46 7.01 -46.65
C ASP A 596 27.18 5.97 -45.56
N VAL A 597 27.47 4.70 -45.83
CA VAL A 597 27.25 3.54 -44.96
C VAL A 597 28.57 3.13 -44.31
N LEU A 598 28.69 3.34 -43.00
CA LEU A 598 29.91 3.08 -42.24
C LEU A 598 29.80 1.73 -41.52
N VAL A 599 30.74 0.83 -41.81
CA VAL A 599 30.82 -0.52 -41.21
C VAL A 599 32.10 -0.64 -40.40
N PRO A 600 32.11 -0.27 -39.10
CA PRO A 600 33.25 -0.47 -38.22
C PRO A 600 33.48 -1.95 -37.90
N CYS A 601 34.74 -2.38 -37.97
CA CYS A 601 35.22 -3.66 -37.46
C CYS A 601 36.58 -3.49 -36.76
N TYR A 602 37.01 -4.51 -36.02
CA TYR A 602 38.28 -4.55 -35.29
C TYR A 602 38.96 -5.93 -35.34
N GLY A 603 38.20 -7.00 -35.18
CA GLY A 603 38.73 -8.36 -35.02
C GLY A 603 37.74 -9.49 -35.31
N GLU A 604 36.62 -9.16 -35.97
CA GLU A 604 35.54 -10.09 -36.29
C GLU A 604 35.89 -10.96 -37.51
N PRO A 605 35.30 -12.17 -37.65
CA PRO A 605 35.66 -13.11 -38.72
C PRO A 605 35.40 -12.57 -40.13
N MET A 606 36.24 -12.99 -41.09
CA MET A 606 36.18 -12.56 -42.49
C MET A 606 34.80 -12.78 -43.14
N GLU A 607 34.17 -13.93 -42.86
CA GLU A 607 32.88 -14.31 -43.43
C GLU A 607 31.73 -13.40 -42.94
N ILE A 608 31.69 -13.10 -41.64
CA ILE A 608 30.68 -12.22 -41.04
C ILE A 608 30.79 -10.80 -41.61
N ILE A 609 32.02 -10.28 -41.75
CA ILE A 609 32.26 -8.97 -42.36
C ILE A 609 31.86 -8.97 -43.85
N ARG A 610 32.14 -10.07 -44.57
CA ARG A 610 31.75 -10.25 -45.98
C ARG A 610 30.24 -10.22 -46.16
N ASP A 611 29.49 -11.00 -45.39
CA ASP A 611 28.03 -11.09 -45.50
C ASP A 611 27.36 -9.73 -45.26
N THR A 612 27.81 -8.99 -44.24
CA THR A 612 27.37 -7.61 -43.96
C THR A 612 27.70 -6.64 -45.10
N LEU A 613 28.89 -6.72 -45.71
CA LEU A 613 29.26 -5.87 -46.84
C LEU A 613 28.49 -6.19 -48.13
N VAL A 614 28.25 -7.46 -48.43
CA VAL A 614 27.43 -7.87 -49.59
C VAL A 614 25.98 -7.42 -49.40
N ALA A 615 25.44 -7.48 -48.18
CA ALA A 615 24.12 -6.94 -47.86
C ALA A 615 24.04 -5.41 -47.99
N ALA A 616 25.07 -4.68 -47.53
CA ALA A 616 25.16 -3.23 -47.72
C ALA A 616 25.25 -2.85 -49.21
N LEU A 617 26.00 -3.61 -50.01
CA LEU A 617 26.08 -3.47 -51.47
C LEU A 617 24.75 -3.78 -52.19
N ALA A 618 23.85 -4.54 -51.57
CA ALA A 618 22.53 -4.89 -52.08
C ALA A 618 21.40 -3.93 -51.63
N LEU A 619 21.71 -2.85 -50.90
CA LEU A 619 20.72 -1.86 -50.44
C LEU A 619 19.92 -1.25 -51.59
N ASP A 620 18.60 -1.19 -51.44
CA ASP A 620 17.69 -0.74 -52.49
C ASP A 620 17.63 0.78 -52.62
N TYR A 621 18.63 1.31 -53.32
CA TYR A 621 18.80 2.73 -53.59
C TYR A 621 19.35 2.96 -55.00
N PRO A 622 19.22 4.18 -55.59
CA PRO A 622 19.82 4.50 -56.88
C PRO A 622 21.35 4.34 -56.87
N ALA A 623 21.89 3.86 -57.99
CA ALA A 623 23.33 3.73 -58.20
C ALA A 623 24.05 5.08 -58.04
N GLY A 624 25.27 5.06 -57.48
CA GLY A 624 26.07 6.27 -57.26
C GLY A 624 25.57 7.24 -56.18
N LYS A 625 24.41 6.99 -55.55
CA LYS A 625 23.93 7.75 -54.37
C LYS A 625 24.35 7.12 -53.03
N VAL A 626 24.94 5.92 -53.03
CA VAL A 626 25.44 5.22 -51.83
C VAL A 626 26.94 4.93 -51.92
N SER A 627 27.66 5.21 -50.84
CA SER A 627 29.07 4.82 -50.64
C SER A 627 29.23 4.07 -49.33
N ILE A 628 29.93 2.93 -49.35
CA ILE A 628 30.08 2.03 -48.20
C ILE A 628 31.55 2.07 -47.77
N TYR A 629 31.81 2.20 -46.46
CA TYR A 629 33.15 2.30 -45.91
C TYR A 629 33.37 1.22 -44.85
N LEU A 630 34.18 0.20 -45.18
CA LEU A 630 34.69 -0.73 -44.18
C LEU A 630 35.76 0.01 -43.35
N CYS A 631 35.44 0.32 -42.10
CA CYS A 631 36.32 1.02 -41.18
C CYS A 631 37.05 -0.02 -40.31
N ASP A 632 38.18 -0.52 -40.80
CA ASP A 632 38.98 -1.57 -40.18
C ASP A 632 39.96 -1.01 -39.14
N ASP A 633 39.56 -1.14 -37.86
CA ASP A 633 40.34 -0.70 -36.71
C ASP A 633 41.47 -1.70 -36.35
N GLY A 634 41.56 -2.84 -37.04
CA GLY A 634 42.62 -3.86 -36.91
C GLY A 634 43.70 -3.78 -38.01
N LYS A 635 43.45 -3.09 -39.13
CA LYS A 635 44.34 -2.93 -40.28
C LYS A 635 44.80 -4.26 -40.91
N ARG A 636 43.84 -5.17 -41.15
CA ARG A 636 44.05 -6.51 -41.72
C ARG A 636 44.15 -6.44 -43.25
N LYS A 637 45.27 -6.90 -43.81
CA LYS A 637 45.48 -6.96 -45.27
C LYS A 637 44.39 -7.77 -45.98
N GLU A 638 43.96 -8.87 -45.38
CA GLU A 638 42.92 -9.75 -45.94
C GLU A 638 41.59 -9.02 -46.16
N LEU A 639 41.22 -8.10 -45.27
CA LEU A 639 40.02 -7.25 -45.44
C LEU A 639 40.19 -6.25 -46.58
N HIS A 640 41.38 -5.68 -46.76
CA HIS A 640 41.67 -4.80 -47.90
C HIS A 640 41.56 -5.55 -49.23
N ASP A 641 42.22 -6.71 -49.33
CA ASP A 641 42.19 -7.57 -50.52
C ASP A 641 40.76 -8.04 -50.84
N MET A 642 39.96 -8.36 -49.81
CA MET A 642 38.54 -8.70 -49.94
C MET A 642 37.71 -7.52 -50.45
N VAL A 643 37.86 -6.31 -49.88
CA VAL A 643 37.14 -5.11 -50.33
C VAL A 643 37.45 -4.80 -51.80
N VAL A 644 38.72 -4.88 -52.21
CA VAL A 644 39.13 -4.68 -53.62
C VAL A 644 38.50 -5.72 -54.56
N SER A 645 38.19 -6.93 -54.07
CA SER A 645 37.49 -7.97 -54.86
C SER A 645 35.99 -7.74 -55.02
N LEU A 646 35.34 -7.14 -54.02
CA LEU A 646 33.90 -6.82 -54.02
C LEU A 646 33.60 -5.53 -54.80
N GLN A 647 34.43 -4.50 -54.63
CA GLN A 647 34.28 -3.18 -55.27
C GLN A 647 34.21 -3.22 -56.81
N ARG A 648 34.62 -4.32 -57.45
CA ARG A 648 34.59 -4.51 -58.91
C ARG A 648 33.25 -5.03 -59.46
N LYS A 649 32.22 -5.19 -58.61
CA LYS A 649 31.01 -5.98 -58.95
C LYS A 649 29.66 -5.30 -58.64
N GLY A 650 29.62 -4.04 -58.16
CA GLY A 650 28.41 -3.45 -57.57
C GLY A 650 27.96 -2.10 -58.15
N ALA A 651 26.69 -1.76 -57.91
CA ALA A 651 26.08 -0.48 -58.26
C ALA A 651 26.33 0.66 -57.24
N HIS A 652 26.83 0.30 -56.05
CA HIS A 652 27.23 1.22 -54.97
C HIS A 652 28.74 1.16 -54.79
N SER A 653 29.37 2.26 -54.35
CA SER A 653 30.83 2.26 -54.12
C SER A 653 31.19 1.65 -52.77
N LEU A 654 32.33 0.96 -52.69
CA LEU A 654 32.90 0.36 -51.48
C LEU A 654 34.37 0.77 -51.29
N HIS A 655 34.68 1.26 -50.10
CA HIS A 655 35.98 1.81 -49.70
C HIS A 655 36.53 1.05 -48.49
N TYR A 656 37.87 0.93 -48.42
CA TYR A 656 38.57 0.39 -47.25
C TYR A 656 39.28 1.52 -46.50
N VAL A 657 38.96 1.66 -45.22
CA VAL A 657 39.51 2.68 -44.32
C VAL A 657 40.22 1.99 -43.16
N ALA A 658 41.48 2.35 -42.89
CA ALA A 658 42.24 1.82 -41.75
C ALA A 658 43.16 2.90 -41.16
N ARG A 659 42.66 3.58 -40.11
CA ARG A 659 43.29 4.75 -39.50
C ARG A 659 44.64 4.45 -38.82
N THR A 660 45.47 5.48 -38.68
CA THR A 660 46.72 5.39 -37.91
C THR A 660 46.45 5.59 -36.41
N LYS A 661 47.01 4.71 -35.57
CA LYS A 661 46.90 4.76 -34.09
C LYS A 661 48.24 5.12 -33.47
N THR A 662 48.36 6.33 -32.94
CA THR A 662 49.60 6.80 -32.28
C THR A 662 49.74 6.20 -30.88
N PRO A 663 50.88 5.55 -30.54
CA PRO A 663 51.12 5.03 -29.19
C PRO A 663 50.97 6.10 -28.11
N GLY A 664 50.33 5.74 -26.99
CA GLY A 664 50.08 6.65 -25.87
C GLY A 664 48.89 7.62 -26.06
N VAL A 665 48.39 7.81 -27.28
CA VAL A 665 47.22 8.66 -27.55
C VAL A 665 45.92 7.83 -27.46
N PRO A 666 44.90 8.28 -26.71
CA PRO A 666 43.59 7.61 -26.71
C PRO A 666 42.95 7.58 -28.10
N HIS A 667 42.64 6.39 -28.62
CA HIS A 667 42.06 6.22 -29.96
C HIS A 667 40.52 6.02 -29.94
N HIS A 668 39.87 6.14 -28.78
CA HIS A 668 38.40 6.21 -28.65
C HIS A 668 37.59 5.09 -29.35
N ALA A 669 38.15 3.87 -29.45
CA ALA A 669 37.47 2.67 -29.97
C ALA A 669 36.63 2.92 -31.26
N LYS A 670 35.37 2.44 -31.30
CA LYS A 670 34.45 2.55 -32.44
C LYS A 670 34.08 4.01 -32.75
N ALA A 671 33.73 4.82 -31.75
CA ALA A 671 33.52 6.26 -31.91
C ALA A 671 34.63 6.96 -32.73
N GLY A 672 35.88 6.78 -32.33
CA GLY A 672 37.03 7.39 -33.01
C GLY A 672 37.33 6.79 -34.39
N ASN A 673 36.86 5.57 -34.66
CA ASN A 673 37.01 4.92 -35.97
C ASN A 673 36.00 5.53 -36.97
N ILE A 674 34.74 5.66 -36.55
CA ILE A 674 33.68 6.35 -37.29
C ILE A 674 34.07 7.81 -37.56
N ASN A 675 34.52 8.55 -36.54
CA ASN A 675 34.92 9.95 -36.69
C ASN A 675 36.11 10.12 -37.63
N ASN A 676 37.08 9.19 -37.63
CA ASN A 676 38.15 9.22 -38.62
C ASN A 676 37.59 9.11 -40.05
N CYS A 677 36.64 8.19 -40.29
CA CYS A 677 35.99 8.08 -41.59
C CYS A 677 35.23 9.36 -41.98
N LEU A 678 34.44 9.92 -41.06
CA LEU A 678 33.64 11.14 -41.27
C LEU A 678 34.45 12.37 -41.68
N PHE A 679 35.61 12.58 -41.05
CA PHE A 679 36.38 13.81 -41.15
C PHE A 679 37.67 13.70 -41.97
N ASN A 680 38.32 12.53 -42.01
CA ASN A 680 39.67 12.39 -42.60
C ASN A 680 39.68 11.61 -43.94
N GLU A 681 38.74 10.70 -44.16
CA GLU A 681 38.84 9.65 -45.22
C GLU A 681 37.90 9.88 -46.41
N GLY A 682 37.43 11.13 -46.60
CA GLY A 682 36.68 11.53 -47.79
C GLY A 682 35.20 11.13 -47.85
N CYS A 683 34.63 10.61 -46.76
CA CYS A 683 33.18 10.54 -46.52
C CYS A 683 32.52 11.90 -46.76
N LYS A 684 31.41 11.95 -47.50
CA LYS A 684 30.75 13.18 -47.99
C LYS A 684 29.22 13.13 -48.09
N GLY A 685 28.59 11.97 -47.92
CA GLY A 685 27.14 11.80 -48.04
C GLY A 685 26.35 12.69 -47.06
N GLU A 686 25.24 13.27 -47.54
CA GLU A 686 24.32 14.11 -46.73
C GLU A 686 23.78 13.37 -45.49
N TYR A 687 23.65 12.05 -45.61
CA TYR A 687 23.25 11.14 -44.54
C TYR A 687 24.33 10.10 -44.27
N VAL A 688 24.45 9.70 -43.01
CA VAL A 688 25.39 8.70 -42.54
C VAL A 688 24.62 7.55 -41.89
N VAL A 689 24.81 6.32 -42.38
CA VAL A 689 24.24 5.11 -41.81
C VAL A 689 25.34 4.31 -41.11
N ILE A 690 25.04 3.69 -39.97
CA ILE A 690 25.99 2.84 -39.24
C ILE A 690 25.39 1.44 -39.08
N PHE A 691 26.16 0.44 -39.52
CA PHE A 691 25.93 -0.98 -39.20
C PHE A 691 27.18 -1.53 -38.53
N ASP A 692 27.05 -2.18 -37.37
CA ASP A 692 28.12 -3.03 -36.87
C ASP A 692 28.40 -4.17 -37.85
N CYS A 693 29.64 -4.62 -37.95
CA CYS A 693 30.05 -5.59 -38.99
C CYS A 693 29.41 -6.99 -38.86
N ASP A 694 28.65 -7.25 -37.81
CA ASP A 694 27.84 -8.45 -37.55
C ASP A 694 26.32 -8.21 -37.65
N MET A 695 25.90 -7.12 -38.30
CA MET A 695 24.51 -6.67 -38.44
C MET A 695 24.12 -6.51 -39.91
N ILE A 696 23.53 -7.57 -40.47
CA ILE A 696 23.16 -7.68 -41.88
C ILE A 696 21.89 -6.86 -42.15
N CYS A 697 21.99 -5.85 -43.01
CA CYS A 697 20.86 -5.00 -43.40
C CYS A 697 20.01 -5.62 -44.53
N LYS A 698 18.69 -5.37 -44.51
CA LYS A 698 17.80 -5.76 -45.61
C LYS A 698 17.82 -4.72 -46.73
N PRO A 699 17.60 -5.10 -48.01
CA PRO A 699 17.62 -4.19 -49.14
C PRO A 699 16.74 -2.94 -48.91
N GLU A 700 15.53 -3.14 -48.39
CA GLU A 700 14.54 -2.10 -48.12
C GLU A 700 14.87 -1.14 -46.94
N PHE A 701 16.02 -1.27 -46.29
CA PHE A 701 16.42 -0.39 -45.17
C PHE A 701 16.37 1.09 -45.54
N LEU A 702 17.04 1.51 -46.62
CA LEU A 702 17.07 2.92 -47.03
C LEU A 702 15.69 3.41 -47.52
N GLN A 703 14.91 2.52 -48.13
CA GLN A 703 13.53 2.79 -48.56
C GLN A 703 12.57 3.07 -47.39
N ALA A 704 12.81 2.44 -46.23
CA ALA A 704 12.01 2.61 -45.02
C ALA A 704 12.51 3.74 -44.10
N VAL A 705 13.82 3.95 -44.02
CA VAL A 705 14.44 4.87 -43.05
C VAL A 705 14.47 6.31 -43.54
N MET A 706 14.90 6.55 -44.78
CA MET A 706 15.13 7.90 -45.32
C MET A 706 13.87 8.79 -45.38
N PRO A 707 12.65 8.30 -45.68
CA PRO A 707 11.44 9.12 -45.71
C PRO A 707 11.10 9.83 -44.40
N HIS A 708 11.59 9.35 -43.25
CA HIS A 708 11.31 9.98 -41.96
C HIS A 708 12.04 11.31 -41.77
N PHE A 709 13.10 11.61 -42.54
CA PHE A 709 13.76 12.92 -42.54
C PHE A 709 12.97 14.04 -43.25
N PHE A 710 11.82 13.70 -43.84
CA PHE A 710 10.92 14.63 -44.54
C PHE A 710 9.58 14.72 -43.81
N LYS A 711 8.98 15.92 -43.84
CA LYS A 711 7.66 16.21 -43.30
C LYS A 711 6.77 16.83 -44.37
N GLU A 712 5.49 16.49 -44.30
CA GLU A 712 4.46 17.07 -45.14
C GLU A 712 3.95 18.37 -44.51
N VAL A 713 3.91 19.44 -45.30
CA VAL A 713 3.38 20.75 -44.94
C VAL A 713 2.56 21.25 -46.12
N ASN A 714 1.27 21.54 -45.90
CA ASN A 714 0.34 22.02 -46.92
C ASN A 714 0.30 21.14 -48.20
N GLY A 715 0.42 19.82 -48.06
CA GLY A 715 0.44 18.85 -49.18
C GLY A 715 1.76 18.76 -49.95
N GLN A 716 2.81 19.46 -49.52
CA GLN A 716 4.16 19.37 -50.09
C GLN A 716 5.13 18.78 -49.06
N TRP A 717 6.15 18.06 -49.53
CA TRP A 717 7.16 17.47 -48.65
C TRP A 717 8.42 18.32 -48.61
N GLU A 718 8.87 18.65 -47.40
CA GLU A 718 10.11 19.37 -47.13
C GLU A 718 10.96 18.63 -46.10
N ILE A 719 12.26 18.92 -46.06
CA ILE A 719 13.18 18.32 -45.08
C ILE A 719 12.81 18.81 -43.67
N ASP A 720 12.59 17.89 -42.72
CA ASP A 720 12.42 18.27 -41.30
C ASP A 720 13.78 18.68 -40.75
N GLN A 721 14.05 19.99 -40.77
CA GLN A 721 15.29 20.59 -40.27
C GLN A 721 15.60 20.27 -38.79
N LYS A 722 14.60 19.81 -38.00
CA LYS A 722 14.83 19.38 -36.62
C LYS A 722 15.11 17.89 -36.48
N LEU A 723 14.61 17.02 -37.36
CA LEU A 723 14.92 15.59 -37.25
C LEU A 723 16.32 15.30 -37.79
N CYS A 724 17.20 14.82 -36.91
CA CYS A 724 18.61 14.54 -37.22
C CYS A 724 18.98 13.05 -37.23
N MET A 725 18.14 12.17 -36.67
CA MET A 725 18.46 10.75 -36.50
C MET A 725 17.23 9.85 -36.59
N VAL A 726 17.38 8.67 -37.19
CA VAL A 726 16.37 7.60 -37.27
C VAL A 726 17.03 6.27 -36.87
N GLN A 727 16.46 5.58 -35.87
CA GLN A 727 16.92 4.28 -35.35
C GLN A 727 15.94 3.16 -35.73
N THR A 728 16.44 1.96 -36.05
CA THR A 728 15.64 0.72 -36.24
C THR A 728 15.83 -0.25 -35.06
N PRO A 729 14.96 -1.26 -34.84
CA PRO A 729 15.25 -2.36 -33.94
C PRO A 729 16.51 -3.12 -34.35
N GLN A 730 17.15 -3.76 -33.37
CA GLN A 730 18.13 -4.83 -33.61
C GLN A 730 17.40 -6.17 -33.44
N ASN A 731 17.60 -7.07 -34.40
CA ASN A 731 17.13 -8.45 -34.33
C ASN A 731 18.34 -9.38 -34.48
N PHE A 732 18.22 -10.63 -34.03
CA PHE A 732 19.32 -11.58 -34.07
C PHE A 732 18.84 -12.95 -34.55
N TYR A 733 19.64 -13.64 -35.36
CA TYR A 733 19.27 -14.92 -35.97
C TYR A 733 19.86 -16.15 -35.27
N ASN A 734 20.77 -15.98 -34.31
CA ASN A 734 21.40 -17.06 -33.52
C ASN A 734 20.76 -17.28 -32.13
N ILE A 735 19.69 -16.57 -31.78
CA ILE A 735 18.97 -16.77 -30.50
C ILE A 735 17.99 -17.95 -30.61
N ALA A 736 18.01 -18.84 -29.62
CA ALA A 736 17.07 -19.95 -29.53
C ALA A 736 15.64 -19.46 -29.15
N PRO A 737 14.54 -20.07 -29.65
CA PRO A 737 13.17 -19.59 -29.46
C PRO A 737 12.68 -19.44 -28.01
N GLN A 738 13.40 -19.97 -27.03
CA GLN A 738 13.11 -19.87 -25.60
C GLN A 738 13.79 -18.68 -24.89
N ASP A 739 14.74 -18.01 -25.56
CA ASP A 739 15.54 -16.84 -25.13
C ASP A 739 15.66 -16.63 -23.61
N HIS A 740 16.26 -17.59 -22.90
CA HIS A 740 16.27 -17.60 -21.44
C HIS A 740 16.89 -16.35 -20.77
N LEU A 741 17.68 -15.54 -21.51
CA LEU A 741 18.34 -14.33 -21.01
C LEU A 741 17.78 -13.01 -21.62
N ASN A 742 16.67 -13.05 -22.37
CA ASN A 742 16.10 -11.88 -23.04
C ASN A 742 17.12 -11.14 -23.93
N GLN A 743 17.91 -11.89 -24.69
CA GLN A 743 18.90 -11.38 -25.64
C GLN A 743 18.25 -10.53 -26.75
N HIS A 744 17.03 -10.89 -27.20
CA HIS A 744 16.28 -10.08 -28.18
C HIS A 744 15.82 -8.71 -27.63
N MET A 745 15.70 -8.56 -26.31
CA MET A 745 15.17 -7.36 -25.66
C MET A 745 13.84 -6.86 -26.25
N HIS A 746 12.93 -7.75 -26.65
CA HIS A 746 11.70 -7.39 -27.36
C HIS A 746 10.86 -6.32 -26.65
N GLY A 747 10.82 -6.31 -25.31
CA GLY A 747 10.15 -5.24 -24.55
C GLY A 747 10.75 -3.85 -24.78
N PHE A 748 12.07 -3.74 -24.86
CA PHE A 748 12.77 -2.48 -25.12
C PHE A 748 12.52 -1.99 -26.55
N PHE A 749 12.82 -2.83 -27.55
CA PHE A 749 12.68 -2.44 -28.96
C PHE A 749 11.22 -2.28 -29.41
N LYS A 750 10.22 -2.89 -28.74
CA LYS A 750 8.81 -2.76 -29.12
C LYS A 750 8.01 -1.71 -28.35
N HIS A 751 8.29 -1.52 -27.05
CA HIS A 751 7.49 -0.63 -26.20
C HIS A 751 8.29 0.57 -25.71
N ASP A 752 9.45 0.31 -25.10
CA ASP A 752 10.23 1.38 -24.49
C ASP A 752 10.69 2.39 -25.56
N MET A 753 11.29 1.92 -26.67
CA MET A 753 11.74 2.75 -27.80
C MET A 753 10.63 3.59 -28.46
N GLU A 754 9.38 3.12 -28.40
CA GLU A 754 8.24 3.88 -28.89
C GLU A 754 7.82 5.02 -27.95
N ALA A 755 7.98 4.85 -26.64
CA ALA A 755 7.80 5.95 -25.70
C ALA A 755 8.86 7.04 -25.94
N TRP A 756 10.13 6.66 -26.15
CA TRP A 756 11.19 7.60 -26.55
C TRP A 756 10.88 8.31 -27.89
N ARG A 757 10.37 7.56 -28.89
CA ARG A 757 9.89 8.11 -30.18
C ARG A 757 8.79 9.15 -29.98
N ASN A 758 7.79 8.84 -29.16
CA ASN A 758 6.65 9.73 -28.88
C ASN A 758 7.04 10.98 -28.06
N MET A 759 8.20 10.96 -27.38
CA MET A 759 8.82 12.16 -26.81
C MET A 759 9.72 12.92 -27.79
N GLY A 760 10.05 12.35 -28.96
CA GLY A 760 10.90 12.97 -29.99
C GLY A 760 12.41 12.85 -29.73
N CYS A 761 12.81 11.90 -28.88
CA CYS A 761 14.19 11.72 -28.42
C CYS A 761 14.62 10.24 -28.42
N ALA A 762 14.26 9.46 -29.45
CA ALA A 762 14.72 8.07 -29.60
C ALA A 762 16.26 7.94 -29.45
N PRO A 763 16.77 7.09 -28.55
CA PRO A 763 18.20 6.95 -28.34
C PRO A 763 18.88 6.22 -29.50
N CYS A 764 20.18 6.47 -29.69
CA CYS A 764 21.00 5.68 -30.60
C CYS A 764 21.45 4.40 -29.91
N CYS A 765 21.35 3.27 -30.62
CA CYS A 765 21.78 1.94 -30.18
C CYS A 765 23.02 1.44 -30.95
N GLY A 766 23.76 2.33 -31.61
CA GLY A 766 25.07 2.08 -32.21
C GLY A 766 25.08 1.39 -33.58
N THR A 767 23.98 0.79 -34.01
CA THR A 767 23.82 0.10 -35.31
C THR A 767 22.35 0.12 -35.74
N GLY A 768 22.07 -0.01 -37.04
CA GLY A 768 20.72 0.14 -37.59
C GLY A 768 20.21 1.58 -37.48
N VAL A 769 21.10 2.55 -37.68
CA VAL A 769 20.85 3.96 -37.40
C VAL A 769 21.30 4.83 -38.56
N ALA A 770 20.49 5.82 -38.91
CA ALA A 770 20.79 6.85 -39.89
C ALA A 770 20.84 8.23 -39.21
N PHE A 771 21.78 9.06 -39.62
CA PHE A 771 21.99 10.43 -39.16
C PHE A 771 21.99 11.40 -40.35
N LYS A 772 21.64 12.66 -40.12
CA LYS A 772 22.06 13.78 -40.99
C LYS A 772 23.51 14.12 -40.69
N ARG A 773 24.36 14.17 -41.73
CA ARG A 773 25.78 14.50 -41.61
C ARG A 773 25.99 15.84 -40.90
N ALA A 774 25.33 16.90 -41.36
CA ALA A 774 25.48 18.25 -40.81
C ALA A 774 25.18 18.34 -39.30
N ALA A 775 24.26 17.49 -38.79
CA ALA A 775 23.93 17.46 -37.36
C ALA A 775 24.99 16.71 -36.53
N LEU A 776 25.68 15.72 -37.10
CA LEU A 776 26.89 15.14 -36.50
C LEU A 776 28.06 16.14 -36.52
N GLU A 777 28.24 16.87 -37.63
CA GLU A 777 29.29 17.88 -37.75
C GLU A 777 29.11 19.04 -36.76
N GLU A 778 27.86 19.46 -36.46
CA GLU A 778 27.58 20.48 -35.43
C GLU A 778 28.05 20.07 -34.02
N ILE A 779 28.20 18.77 -33.75
CA ILE A 779 28.57 18.23 -32.43
C ILE A 779 29.96 17.56 -32.39
N ASP A 780 30.80 17.80 -33.40
CA ASP A 780 32.14 17.18 -33.54
C ASP A 780 32.11 15.65 -33.73
N GLY A 781 30.99 15.11 -34.23
CA GLY A 781 30.80 13.69 -34.57
C GLY A 781 30.27 12.82 -33.42
N ILE A 782 30.60 11.52 -33.48
CA ILE A 782 30.25 10.53 -32.46
C ILE A 782 31.00 10.84 -31.17
N GLN A 783 30.27 10.91 -30.05
CA GLN A 783 30.75 11.54 -28.83
C GLN A 783 31.75 10.69 -28.03
N TYR A 784 32.76 11.34 -27.47
CA TYR A 784 33.72 10.71 -26.55
C TYR A 784 33.34 10.97 -25.08
N GLY A 785 33.66 10.03 -24.18
CA GLY A 785 33.58 10.23 -22.72
C GLY A 785 32.89 9.11 -21.93
N SER A 786 32.17 8.23 -22.63
CA SER A 786 31.57 7.00 -22.11
C SER A 786 31.97 5.80 -22.97
N ILE A 787 31.82 4.59 -22.42
CA ILE A 787 31.89 3.31 -23.15
C ILE A 787 30.64 3.06 -24.03
N THR A 788 29.59 3.86 -23.86
CA THR A 788 28.41 3.91 -24.75
C THR A 788 28.38 5.26 -25.47
N GLU A 789 29.19 5.40 -26.52
CA GLU A 789 29.29 6.62 -27.34
C GLU A 789 27.98 6.98 -28.05
N ASP A 790 27.20 5.97 -28.38
CA ASP A 790 25.94 6.02 -29.13
C ASP A 790 24.86 6.77 -28.34
N PHE A 791 24.57 6.31 -27.13
CA PHE A 791 23.59 6.93 -26.24
C PHE A 791 23.98 8.39 -25.90
N LEU A 792 25.28 8.64 -25.68
CA LEU A 792 25.82 9.99 -25.47
C LEU A 792 25.67 10.88 -26.71
N THR A 793 25.83 10.32 -27.92
CA THR A 793 25.62 11.06 -29.18
C THR A 793 24.17 11.48 -29.34
N SER A 794 23.20 10.59 -29.09
CA SER A 794 21.79 10.99 -29.12
C SER A 794 21.41 12.02 -28.04
N LEU A 795 22.02 11.95 -26.85
CA LEU A 795 21.87 12.97 -25.81
C LEU A 795 22.40 14.33 -26.26
N THR A 796 23.61 14.41 -26.83
CA THR A 796 24.20 15.66 -27.33
C THR A 796 23.41 16.24 -28.50
N LEU A 797 22.95 15.42 -29.46
CA LEU A 797 22.06 15.86 -30.54
C LEU A 797 20.77 16.47 -29.98
N THR A 798 20.12 15.79 -29.05
CA THR A 798 18.90 16.29 -28.39
C THR A 798 19.18 17.59 -27.61
N SER A 799 20.38 17.77 -27.05
CA SER A 799 20.74 18.99 -26.31
C SER A 799 21.01 20.20 -27.22
N ARG A 800 21.28 20.01 -28.51
CA ARG A 800 21.28 21.09 -29.52
C ARG A 800 19.86 21.47 -29.99
N GLY A 801 18.83 20.76 -29.54
CA GLY A 801 17.44 21.01 -29.92
C GLY A 801 16.98 20.26 -31.18
N TYR A 802 17.80 19.35 -31.70
CA TYR A 802 17.36 18.37 -32.68
C TYR A 802 16.41 17.34 -32.05
N LYS A 803 15.66 16.65 -32.92
CA LYS A 803 14.83 15.49 -32.62
C LYS A 803 15.46 14.22 -33.16
N THR A 804 15.15 13.11 -32.53
CA THR A 804 15.53 11.76 -32.96
C THR A 804 14.31 10.84 -32.92
N THR A 805 14.17 9.95 -33.91
CA THR A 805 12.98 9.08 -34.07
C THR A 805 13.36 7.62 -34.25
N TYR A 806 12.35 6.76 -34.23
CA TYR A 806 12.47 5.31 -34.29
C TYR A 806 11.50 4.75 -35.33
N VAL A 807 11.89 3.70 -36.04
CA VAL A 807 11.05 2.96 -36.98
C VAL A 807 11.00 1.51 -36.53
N TYR A 808 9.84 1.06 -36.04
CA TYR A 808 9.65 -0.32 -35.58
C TYR A 808 9.42 -1.27 -36.76
N GLU A 809 10.50 -1.57 -37.49
CA GLU A 809 10.51 -2.54 -38.57
C GLU A 809 11.80 -3.37 -38.53
N ASN A 810 11.70 -4.70 -38.68
CA ASN A 810 12.86 -5.59 -38.72
C ASN A 810 13.60 -5.43 -40.07
N LEU A 811 14.51 -4.46 -40.11
CA LEU A 811 15.34 -4.10 -41.27
C LEU A 811 16.81 -4.53 -41.14
N VAL A 812 17.22 -5.06 -39.98
CA VAL A 812 18.60 -5.45 -39.64
C VAL A 812 18.59 -6.67 -38.73
N GLU A 813 19.39 -7.69 -39.07
CA GLU A 813 19.50 -8.96 -38.36
C GLU A 813 20.98 -9.34 -38.14
N GLY A 814 21.37 -9.71 -36.91
CA GLY A 814 22.78 -9.93 -36.55
C GLY A 814 23.05 -11.02 -35.52
N LEU A 815 24.23 -10.97 -34.88
CA LEU A 815 24.71 -11.99 -33.93
C LEU A 815 24.66 -11.54 -32.47
N ALA A 816 23.79 -12.19 -31.68
CA ALA A 816 23.77 -12.09 -30.24
C ALA A 816 25.00 -12.79 -29.61
N PRO A 817 25.37 -12.46 -28.36
CA PRO A 817 26.36 -13.22 -27.59
C PRO A 817 26.00 -14.71 -27.49
N GLU A 818 27.01 -15.58 -27.60
CA GLU A 818 26.79 -17.02 -27.67
C GLU A 818 27.21 -17.77 -26.40
N SER A 819 28.06 -17.17 -25.55
CA SER A 819 28.38 -17.67 -24.21
C SER A 819 27.84 -16.74 -23.12
N LEU A 820 27.57 -17.29 -21.93
CA LEU A 820 27.11 -16.49 -20.79
C LEU A 820 28.15 -15.40 -20.44
N THR A 821 29.44 -15.73 -20.47
CA THR A 821 30.55 -14.77 -20.32
C THR A 821 30.48 -13.61 -21.32
N GLN A 822 30.28 -13.86 -22.62
CA GLN A 822 30.14 -12.78 -23.61
C GLN A 822 28.89 -11.93 -23.33
N PHE A 823 27.75 -12.54 -22.97
CA PHE A 823 26.51 -11.84 -22.64
C PHE A 823 26.68 -10.92 -21.42
N VAL A 824 27.24 -11.43 -20.32
CA VAL A 824 27.52 -10.65 -19.12
C VAL A 824 28.47 -9.49 -19.45
N LEU A 825 29.55 -9.73 -20.21
CA LEU A 825 30.47 -8.68 -20.63
C LEU A 825 29.86 -7.64 -21.58
N GLN A 826 28.87 -8.00 -22.40
CA GLN A 826 28.11 -7.04 -23.21
C GLN A 826 27.20 -6.17 -22.31
N ARG A 827 26.33 -6.81 -21.52
CA ARG A 827 25.37 -6.12 -20.64
C ARG A 827 26.07 -5.25 -19.58
N SER A 828 27.20 -5.70 -19.02
CA SER A 828 28.03 -4.92 -18.10
C SER A 828 28.69 -3.69 -18.76
N ARG A 829 29.00 -3.72 -20.06
CA ARG A 829 29.50 -2.52 -20.79
C ARG A 829 28.40 -1.48 -20.96
N TRP A 830 27.18 -1.88 -21.32
CA TRP A 830 26.03 -0.98 -21.45
C TRP A 830 25.62 -0.35 -20.11
N ALA A 831 25.44 -1.19 -19.07
CA ALA A 831 25.21 -0.74 -17.70
C ALA A 831 26.31 0.23 -17.22
N GLY A 832 27.57 -0.11 -17.50
CA GLY A 832 28.73 0.72 -17.21
C GLY A 832 28.71 2.10 -17.88
N GLY A 833 28.54 2.15 -19.21
CA GLY A 833 28.49 3.40 -19.95
C GLY A 833 27.28 4.27 -19.59
N GLY A 834 26.13 3.65 -19.30
CA GLY A 834 24.96 4.32 -18.74
C GLY A 834 25.24 4.98 -17.38
N LEU A 835 25.99 4.32 -16.49
CA LEU A 835 26.44 4.90 -15.22
C LEU A 835 27.49 6.02 -15.42
N GLU A 836 28.38 5.90 -16.39
CA GLU A 836 29.35 6.97 -16.70
C GLU A 836 28.63 8.24 -17.19
N ILE A 837 27.60 8.10 -18.03
CA ILE A 837 26.75 9.21 -18.49
C ILE A 837 25.90 9.76 -17.33
N PHE A 838 25.35 8.89 -16.47
CA PHE A 838 24.59 9.30 -15.28
C PHE A 838 25.43 10.16 -14.32
N PHE A 839 26.60 9.68 -13.91
CA PHE A 839 27.41 10.34 -12.88
C PHE A 839 28.31 11.47 -13.41
N ARG A 840 28.82 11.39 -14.66
CA ARG A 840 29.74 12.41 -15.20
C ARG A 840 29.05 13.45 -16.08
N SER A 841 28.13 13.02 -16.95
CA SER A 841 27.41 13.91 -17.86
C SER A 841 26.14 14.49 -17.22
N ASN A 842 25.48 13.70 -16.37
CA ASN A 842 24.23 13.98 -15.66
C ASN A 842 23.15 14.63 -16.55
N PRO A 843 22.29 13.82 -17.20
CA PRO A 843 21.20 14.29 -18.06
C PRO A 843 20.26 15.33 -17.44
N LEU A 844 20.10 15.38 -16.12
CA LEU A 844 19.28 16.40 -15.45
C LEU A 844 19.93 17.78 -15.52
N THR A 845 21.25 17.88 -15.34
CA THR A 845 22.02 19.14 -15.37
C THR A 845 22.77 19.38 -16.67
N PHE A 846 22.67 18.47 -17.66
CA PHE A 846 23.36 18.57 -18.94
C PHE A 846 23.02 19.89 -19.66
N LYS A 847 24.05 20.57 -20.17
CA LYS A 847 23.94 21.91 -20.76
C LYS A 847 23.27 21.85 -22.14
N GLY A 848 22.56 22.91 -22.51
CA GLY A 848 21.82 22.99 -23.78
C GLY A 848 20.30 22.85 -23.62
N GLY A 849 19.60 22.84 -24.76
CA GLY A 849 18.14 22.97 -24.91
C GLY A 849 17.31 21.72 -24.57
N LEU A 850 17.79 20.81 -23.71
CA LEU A 850 17.00 19.64 -23.30
C LEU A 850 15.74 20.08 -22.53
N GLU A 851 14.57 19.78 -23.07
CA GLU A 851 13.29 19.82 -22.35
C GLU A 851 13.31 18.88 -21.13
N TRP A 852 12.49 19.19 -20.11
CA TRP A 852 12.40 18.38 -18.89
C TRP A 852 12.11 16.89 -19.18
N LYS A 853 11.28 16.59 -20.18
CA LYS A 853 10.96 15.22 -20.61
C LYS A 853 12.19 14.48 -21.14
N HIS A 854 13.03 15.15 -21.94
CA HIS A 854 14.29 14.59 -22.45
C HIS A 854 15.28 14.34 -21.32
N ARG A 855 15.39 15.29 -20.36
CA ARG A 855 16.26 15.17 -19.18
C ARG A 855 15.89 13.94 -18.34
N ILE A 856 14.60 13.69 -18.12
CA ILE A 856 14.13 12.49 -17.42
C ILE A 856 14.43 11.24 -18.24
N MET A 857 14.06 11.19 -19.54
CA MET A 857 14.27 10.00 -20.36
C MET A 857 15.75 9.58 -20.42
N TYR A 858 16.67 10.52 -20.69
CA TYR A 858 18.11 10.22 -20.72
C TYR A 858 18.71 9.84 -19.35
N PHE A 859 18.07 10.23 -18.24
CA PHE A 859 18.44 9.79 -16.89
C PHE A 859 18.05 8.33 -16.61
N LEU A 860 17.01 7.80 -17.28
CA LEU A 860 16.43 6.49 -16.94
C LEU A 860 17.40 5.29 -17.04
N PRO A 861 18.21 5.09 -18.11
CA PRO A 861 19.00 3.86 -18.22
C PRO A 861 20.13 3.75 -17.18
N GLY A 862 20.74 4.89 -16.83
CA GLY A 862 21.69 4.98 -15.72
C GLY A 862 21.01 4.70 -14.37
N TYR A 863 19.82 5.27 -14.14
CA TYR A 863 19.06 5.02 -12.91
C TYR A 863 18.58 3.57 -12.80
N GLY A 864 18.11 2.97 -13.90
CA GLY A 864 17.73 1.56 -13.98
C GLY A 864 18.89 0.62 -13.65
N THR A 865 20.13 1.05 -13.91
CA THR A 865 21.33 0.33 -13.44
C THR A 865 21.53 0.48 -11.92
N ILE A 866 21.22 1.64 -11.34
CA ILE A 866 21.28 1.88 -9.87
C ILE A 866 20.24 1.01 -9.12
N LEU A 867 19.08 0.71 -9.72
CA LEU A 867 18.07 -0.22 -9.15
C LEU A 867 18.62 -1.63 -8.84
N SER A 868 19.76 -2.02 -9.41
CA SER A 868 20.46 -3.27 -9.04
C SER A 868 20.91 -3.30 -7.57
N VAL A 869 21.18 -2.14 -6.95
CA VAL A 869 21.66 -2.02 -5.57
C VAL A 869 20.58 -2.38 -4.55
N PRO A 870 19.39 -1.73 -4.50
CA PRO A 870 18.34 -2.14 -3.57
C PRO A 870 17.88 -3.58 -3.80
N LEU A 871 17.85 -4.04 -5.06
CA LEU A 871 17.50 -5.43 -5.38
C LEU A 871 18.52 -6.44 -4.81
N LEU A 872 19.82 -6.19 -4.95
CA LEU A 872 20.86 -6.99 -4.30
C LEU A 872 20.79 -6.91 -2.77
N MET A 873 20.44 -5.74 -2.22
CA MET A 873 20.28 -5.59 -0.77
C MET A 873 19.05 -6.33 -0.25
N PHE A 874 17.89 -6.31 -0.92
CA PHE A 874 16.72 -7.12 -0.53
C PHE A 874 17.01 -8.63 -0.60
N LEU A 875 17.75 -9.07 -1.62
CA LEU A 875 18.25 -10.45 -1.78
C LEU A 875 19.12 -10.95 -0.62
N VAL A 876 19.74 -10.05 0.15
CA VAL A 876 20.55 -10.38 1.34
C VAL A 876 19.77 -10.11 2.63
N LEU A 877 19.12 -8.95 2.74
CA LEU A 877 18.39 -8.50 3.92
C LEU A 877 17.24 -9.44 4.30
N ILE A 878 16.54 -10.06 3.35
CA ILE A 878 15.50 -11.04 3.67
C ILE A 878 16.09 -12.28 4.36
N SER A 879 17.27 -12.74 3.92
CA SER A 879 17.98 -13.83 4.61
C SER A 879 18.41 -13.41 6.02
N VAL A 880 18.81 -12.15 6.21
CA VAL A 880 19.13 -11.58 7.53
C VAL A 880 17.88 -11.44 8.41
N PHE A 881 16.72 -11.06 7.86
CA PHE A 881 15.46 -10.96 8.62
C PHE A 881 14.94 -12.33 9.05
N VAL A 882 15.06 -13.37 8.23
CA VAL A 882 14.66 -14.73 8.62
C VAL A 882 15.64 -15.35 9.61
N ALA A 883 16.95 -15.17 9.41
CA ALA A 883 17.94 -15.55 10.42
C ALA A 883 17.72 -14.77 11.73
N GLY A 884 17.29 -13.51 11.63
CA GLY A 884 16.82 -12.71 12.75
C GLY A 884 15.65 -13.35 13.49
N ASP A 885 14.50 -13.46 12.84
CA ASP A 885 13.22 -13.92 13.43
C ASP A 885 13.35 -15.32 14.06
N VAL A 886 14.16 -16.20 13.47
CA VAL A 886 14.27 -17.60 13.93
C VAL A 886 15.43 -17.86 14.90
N LEU A 887 16.52 -17.07 14.87
CA LEU A 887 17.66 -17.26 15.81
C LEU A 887 17.62 -16.31 17.01
N PHE A 888 16.89 -15.19 16.93
CA PHE A 888 16.89 -14.14 17.96
C PHE A 888 15.48 -13.65 18.35
N ASP A 889 14.41 -14.18 17.74
CA ASP A 889 12.97 -13.90 18.01
C ASP A 889 12.53 -12.41 17.99
N ALA A 890 13.41 -11.50 17.58
CA ALA A 890 13.12 -10.07 17.67
C ALA A 890 11.96 -9.67 16.75
N ASN A 891 11.09 -8.77 17.22
CA ASN A 891 10.00 -8.25 16.41
C ASN A 891 10.52 -7.26 15.37
N TRP A 892 10.81 -7.75 14.16
CA TRP A 892 11.08 -6.91 12.97
C TRP A 892 9.79 -6.22 12.49
N SER A 893 9.39 -5.19 13.22
CA SER A 893 8.36 -4.20 12.84
C SER A 893 8.63 -3.48 11.51
N VAL A 894 9.77 -3.76 10.86
CA VAL A 894 10.13 -3.34 9.51
C VAL A 894 9.03 -3.62 8.49
N MET A 895 8.29 -4.73 8.60
CA MET A 895 7.13 -4.99 7.72
C MET A 895 5.77 -4.64 8.33
N GLY A 896 5.65 -4.50 9.65
CA GLY A 896 4.37 -4.64 10.36
C GLY A 896 3.98 -6.11 10.50
N GLY A 897 3.61 -6.55 11.69
CA GLY A 897 3.28 -7.96 11.95
C GLY A 897 1.89 -8.37 11.43
N ASP A 898 1.01 -7.39 11.25
CA ASP A 898 -0.39 -7.60 10.90
C ASP A 898 -0.63 -7.92 9.40
N TRP A 899 -1.83 -8.46 9.14
CA TRP A 899 -2.29 -8.79 7.80
C TRP A 899 -2.49 -7.56 6.89
N TYR A 900 -2.83 -6.38 7.44
CA TYR A 900 -3.02 -5.16 6.67
C TYR A 900 -1.72 -4.71 5.99
N SER A 901 -0.61 -4.81 6.73
CA SER A 901 0.73 -4.45 6.30
C SER A 901 1.21 -5.34 5.15
N VAL A 902 1.10 -6.67 5.34
CA VAL A 902 1.39 -7.69 4.32
C VAL A 902 0.51 -7.50 3.08
N PHE A 903 -0.80 -7.26 3.27
CA PHE A 903 -1.75 -7.05 2.20
C PHE A 903 -1.44 -5.78 1.38
N THR A 904 -1.12 -4.66 2.05
CA THR A 904 -0.82 -3.39 1.38
C THR A 904 0.46 -3.49 0.54
N ALA A 905 1.47 -4.22 1.01
CA ALA A 905 2.67 -4.54 0.23
C ALA A 905 2.33 -5.39 -1.02
N LEU A 906 1.56 -6.48 -0.84
CA LEU A 906 1.18 -7.39 -1.93
C LEU A 906 0.27 -6.71 -2.97
N VAL A 907 -0.74 -5.93 -2.56
CA VAL A 907 -1.60 -5.16 -3.48
C VAL A 907 -0.78 -4.17 -4.31
N THR A 908 0.17 -3.49 -3.69
CA THR A 908 1.07 -2.55 -4.39
C THR A 908 1.93 -3.28 -5.42
N PHE A 909 2.61 -4.36 -5.01
CA PHE A 909 3.39 -5.22 -5.91
C PHE A 909 2.54 -5.73 -7.08
N PHE A 910 1.39 -6.35 -6.81
CA PHE A 910 0.53 -6.89 -7.85
C PHE A 910 -0.04 -5.80 -8.77
N SER A 911 -0.44 -4.62 -8.25
CA SER A 911 -0.96 -3.53 -9.09
C SER A 911 0.07 -3.04 -10.12
N PHE A 912 1.35 -2.98 -9.74
CA PHE A 912 2.46 -2.72 -10.67
C PHE A 912 2.66 -3.88 -11.66
N TYR A 913 2.71 -5.11 -11.14
CA TYR A 913 2.86 -6.36 -11.91
C TYR A 913 1.79 -6.48 -13.02
N ILE A 914 0.54 -6.15 -12.68
CA ILE A 914 -0.64 -6.10 -13.57
C ILE A 914 -0.49 -4.99 -14.62
N THR A 915 -0.07 -3.80 -14.21
CA THR A 915 0.10 -2.67 -15.14
C THR A 915 1.19 -2.99 -16.18
N VAL A 916 2.30 -3.59 -15.75
CA VAL A 916 3.34 -4.07 -16.67
C VAL A 916 2.84 -5.25 -17.53
N LEU A 917 2.10 -6.22 -16.97
CA LEU A 917 1.45 -7.32 -17.71
C LEU A 917 0.60 -6.81 -18.88
N VAL A 918 -0.33 -5.90 -18.59
CA VAL A 918 -1.33 -5.42 -19.54
C VAL A 918 -0.69 -4.64 -20.69
N VAL A 919 0.34 -3.84 -20.40
CA VAL A 919 1.02 -3.04 -21.44
C VAL A 919 2.03 -3.87 -22.23
N VAL A 920 2.92 -4.63 -21.57
CA VAL A 920 3.97 -5.41 -22.25
C VAL A 920 3.39 -6.55 -23.08
N ASN A 921 2.32 -7.21 -22.63
CA ASN A 921 1.64 -8.27 -23.40
C ASN A 921 0.46 -7.74 -24.24
N ARG A 922 0.44 -6.43 -24.56
CA ARG A 922 -0.47 -5.86 -25.56
C ARG A 922 -0.37 -6.65 -26.87
N ASP A 923 0.87 -6.83 -27.34
CA ASP A 923 1.22 -7.47 -28.61
C ASP A 923 2.50 -8.35 -28.50
N LEU A 924 2.80 -8.91 -27.33
CA LEU A 924 3.87 -9.91 -27.09
C LEU A 924 3.30 -11.18 -26.41
N PRO A 925 3.91 -12.37 -26.64
CA PRO A 925 3.53 -13.60 -25.94
C PRO A 925 3.72 -13.56 -24.42
N LEU A 926 2.80 -14.17 -23.68
CA LEU A 926 2.72 -14.19 -22.21
C LEU A 926 4.01 -14.66 -21.49
N HIS A 927 4.90 -15.37 -22.18
CA HIS A 927 6.16 -15.86 -21.59
C HIS A 927 7.27 -14.79 -21.50
N TYR A 928 7.19 -13.68 -22.25
CA TYR A 928 8.19 -12.60 -22.18
C TYR A 928 8.13 -11.81 -20.89
N PHE A 929 6.93 -11.62 -20.33
CA PHE A 929 6.75 -10.89 -19.08
C PHE A 929 7.50 -11.49 -17.87
N PRO A 930 7.37 -12.80 -17.54
CA PRO A 930 8.19 -13.41 -16.48
C PRO A 930 9.69 -13.44 -16.81
N MET A 931 10.09 -13.26 -18.07
CA MET A 931 11.49 -13.09 -18.48
C MET A 931 12.04 -11.73 -18.03
N ARG A 932 11.34 -10.63 -18.35
CA ARG A 932 11.71 -9.25 -17.96
C ARG A 932 11.81 -9.07 -16.43
N LEU A 933 11.04 -9.84 -15.67
CA LEU A 933 11.11 -9.85 -14.20
C LEU A 933 12.37 -10.55 -13.66
N LYS A 934 12.72 -11.72 -14.21
CA LYS A 934 13.91 -12.47 -13.81
C LYS A 934 15.20 -11.74 -14.16
N GLU A 935 15.20 -11.03 -15.31
CA GLU A 935 16.29 -10.17 -15.78
C GLU A 935 16.79 -9.21 -14.68
N SER A 936 15.90 -8.61 -13.91
CA SER A 936 16.28 -7.76 -12.77
C SER A 936 17.12 -8.51 -11.72
N GLY A 937 16.66 -9.67 -11.25
CA GLY A 937 17.27 -10.39 -10.13
C GLY A 937 18.63 -11.00 -10.45
N TYR A 938 18.83 -11.53 -11.67
CA TYR A 938 20.16 -12.02 -12.04
C TYR A 938 21.14 -10.91 -12.43
N PHE A 939 20.67 -9.76 -12.95
CA PHE A 939 21.52 -8.57 -13.16
C PHE A 939 21.96 -7.90 -11.86
N ALA A 940 21.23 -8.06 -10.74
CA ALA A 940 21.58 -7.46 -9.44
C ALA A 940 23.06 -7.70 -9.05
N PHE A 941 23.54 -8.94 -9.18
CA PHE A 941 24.92 -9.34 -8.86
C PHE A 941 25.98 -8.80 -9.82
N TRP A 942 25.64 -8.62 -11.11
CA TRP A 942 26.59 -8.14 -12.11
C TRP A 942 26.64 -6.60 -12.18
N PHE A 943 25.55 -5.91 -11.89
CA PHE A 943 25.43 -4.46 -12.05
C PHE A 943 25.69 -3.67 -10.77
N ALA A 944 25.28 -4.14 -9.58
CA ALA A 944 25.52 -3.39 -8.34
C ALA A 944 27.02 -3.09 -8.08
N PRO A 945 27.97 -4.02 -8.36
CA PRO A 945 29.40 -3.71 -8.28
C PRO A 945 29.86 -2.61 -9.24
N LEU A 946 29.21 -2.45 -10.41
CA LEU A 946 29.50 -1.39 -11.37
C LEU A 946 29.02 -0.03 -10.88
N VAL A 947 27.88 0.02 -10.17
CA VAL A 947 27.35 1.24 -9.53
C VAL A 947 28.39 1.78 -8.55
N PHE A 948 28.85 0.95 -7.59
CA PHE A 948 29.89 1.35 -6.65
C PHE A 948 31.21 1.73 -7.34
N LYS A 949 31.68 0.92 -8.32
CA LYS A 949 32.92 1.21 -9.05
C LYS A 949 32.89 2.58 -9.74
N THR A 950 31.77 2.91 -10.39
CA THR A 950 31.60 4.16 -11.15
C THR A 950 31.38 5.36 -10.22
N MET A 951 30.61 5.19 -9.15
CA MET A 951 30.37 6.20 -8.11
C MET A 951 31.66 6.62 -7.41
N PHE A 952 32.58 5.68 -7.12
CA PHE A 952 33.93 5.97 -6.61
C PHE A 952 34.93 6.39 -7.70
N GLY A 953 34.46 6.86 -8.87
CA GLY A 953 35.29 7.46 -9.93
C GLY A 953 36.24 6.51 -10.66
N LYS A 954 36.24 5.20 -10.35
CA LYS A 954 37.17 4.24 -10.97
C LYS A 954 36.75 3.99 -12.42
N LYS A 955 37.64 4.30 -13.36
CA LYS A 955 37.42 4.06 -14.79
C LYS A 955 37.00 2.61 -15.07
N LEU A 956 36.02 2.44 -15.94
CA LEU A 956 35.65 1.14 -16.47
C LEU A 956 36.66 0.75 -17.56
N THR A 957 37.12 -0.49 -17.51
CA THR A 957 38.16 -1.03 -18.39
C THR A 957 37.50 -1.85 -19.49
N PHE A 958 37.42 -1.30 -20.69
CA PHE A 958 36.91 -2.00 -21.86
C PHE A 958 37.86 -3.14 -22.25
N LYS A 959 37.38 -4.39 -22.18
CA LYS A 959 38.00 -5.54 -22.85
C LYS A 959 37.15 -5.86 -24.08
N VAL A 960 37.78 -6.03 -25.24
CA VAL A 960 37.09 -6.49 -26.45
C VAL A 960 36.47 -7.85 -26.18
N THR A 961 35.18 -8.01 -26.50
CA THR A 961 34.50 -9.30 -26.49
C THR A 961 34.92 -10.04 -27.74
N SER A 962 35.65 -11.16 -27.62
CA SER A 962 35.95 -11.99 -28.78
C SER A 962 34.65 -12.58 -29.34
N LYS A 963 34.50 -12.54 -30.66
CA LYS A 963 33.40 -13.23 -31.37
C LYS A 963 33.67 -14.72 -31.57
N GLU A 964 34.93 -15.12 -31.47
CA GLU A 964 35.38 -16.51 -31.44
C GLU A 964 35.82 -16.91 -30.02
N GLY A 965 35.77 -18.22 -29.74
CA GLY A 965 36.23 -18.83 -28.49
C GLY A 965 35.17 -19.74 -27.86
N GLU A 966 35.59 -20.93 -27.42
CA GLU A 966 34.73 -21.81 -26.63
C GLU A 966 34.32 -21.13 -25.30
N SER A 967 33.15 -21.48 -24.77
CA SER A 967 32.86 -21.24 -23.36
C SER A 967 33.86 -22.02 -22.52
N GLU A 968 34.85 -21.32 -21.95
CA GLU A 968 35.51 -21.80 -20.74
C GLU A 968 34.42 -21.92 -19.67
N ARG A 969 33.89 -23.14 -19.49
CA ARG A 969 32.83 -23.44 -18.50
C ARG A 969 33.21 -22.96 -17.09
N LEU A 970 34.52 -22.87 -16.80
CA LEU A 970 35.07 -22.30 -15.56
C LEU A 970 34.80 -20.79 -15.41
N GLN A 971 34.78 -20.01 -16.51
CA GLN A 971 34.41 -18.59 -16.51
C GLN A 971 32.89 -18.41 -16.35
N ASP A 972 32.09 -19.17 -17.09
CA ASP A 972 30.62 -19.15 -16.95
C ASP A 972 30.19 -19.55 -15.53
N LEU A 973 30.84 -20.56 -14.93
CA LEU A 973 30.66 -20.92 -13.51
C LEU A 973 30.99 -19.75 -12.56
N ARG A 974 32.12 -19.04 -12.77
CA ARG A 974 32.49 -17.88 -11.94
C ARG A 974 31.43 -16.76 -11.97
N PHE A 975 30.77 -16.53 -13.11
CA PHE A 975 29.72 -15.52 -13.23
C PHE A 975 28.42 -15.89 -12.50
N ILE A 976 28.16 -17.19 -12.25
CA ILE A 976 26.99 -17.67 -11.52
C ILE A 976 27.27 -18.10 -10.08
N CYS A 977 28.54 -18.20 -9.64
CA CYS A 977 28.90 -18.52 -8.25
C CYS A 977 28.16 -17.67 -7.20
N PRO A 978 27.97 -16.34 -7.37
CA PRO A 978 27.18 -15.54 -6.41
C PRO A 978 25.70 -15.95 -6.37
N HIS A 979 25.09 -16.21 -7.54
CA HIS A 979 23.70 -16.64 -7.68
C HIS A 979 23.50 -18.02 -7.05
N LEU A 980 24.43 -18.95 -7.27
CA LEU A 980 24.42 -20.28 -6.65
C LEU A 980 24.51 -20.19 -5.12
N PHE A 981 25.45 -19.39 -4.59
CA PHE A 981 25.60 -19.20 -3.15
C PHE A 981 24.33 -18.64 -2.51
N ILE A 982 23.74 -17.59 -3.10
CA ILE A 982 22.50 -16.99 -2.60
C ILE A 982 21.28 -17.90 -2.82
N SER A 983 21.22 -18.71 -3.88
CA SER A 983 20.18 -19.74 -4.02
C SER A 983 20.28 -20.84 -2.97
N MET A 984 21.50 -21.27 -2.58
CA MET A 984 21.67 -22.22 -1.47
C MET A 984 21.27 -21.59 -0.12
N LEU A 985 21.59 -20.31 0.11
CA LEU A 985 21.12 -19.56 1.27
C LEU A 985 19.58 -19.46 1.29
N TYR A 986 18.95 -19.19 0.14
CA TYR A 986 17.48 -19.14 0.03
C TYR A 986 16.81 -20.51 0.24
N LEU A 987 17.43 -21.61 -0.19
CA LEU A 987 16.93 -22.96 0.10
C LEU A 987 16.96 -23.26 1.61
N PHE A 988 18.03 -22.85 2.31
CA PHE A 988 18.10 -22.93 3.77
C PHE A 988 17.03 -22.04 4.43
N VAL A 989 16.92 -20.77 4.04
CA VAL A 989 15.91 -19.81 4.52
C VAL A 989 14.47 -20.33 4.32
N VAL A 990 14.16 -20.91 3.17
CA VAL A 990 12.84 -21.52 2.88
C VAL A 990 12.61 -22.75 3.75
N SER A 991 13.62 -23.61 3.95
CA SER A 991 13.48 -24.78 4.85
C SER A 991 13.23 -24.37 6.30
N VAL A 992 13.95 -23.34 6.77
CA VAL A 992 13.79 -22.75 8.10
C VAL A 992 12.41 -22.09 8.27
N LEU A 993 11.92 -21.34 7.27
CA LEU A 993 10.56 -20.79 7.27
C LEU A 993 9.48 -21.86 7.27
N LEU A 994 9.62 -22.92 6.46
CA LEU A 994 8.65 -24.02 6.41
C LEU A 994 8.57 -24.77 7.75
N TYR A 995 9.70 -24.95 8.45
CA TYR A 995 9.70 -25.47 9.82
C TYR A 995 9.05 -24.49 10.81
N SER A 996 9.47 -23.23 10.77
CA SER A 996 8.99 -22.13 11.64
C SER A 996 7.50 -21.78 11.46
N LEU A 997 6.88 -22.19 10.35
CA LEU A 997 5.44 -22.08 10.09
C LEU A 997 4.62 -23.15 10.82
N VAL A 998 5.17 -24.34 11.08
CA VAL A 998 4.46 -25.42 11.80
C VAL A 998 4.31 -25.09 13.29
N SER A 999 5.24 -24.31 13.85
CA SER A 999 5.25 -23.83 15.24
C SER A 999 4.93 -22.34 15.39
N ALA A 1000 4.39 -21.69 14.35
CA ALA A 1000 4.08 -20.26 14.39
C ALA A 1000 2.85 -19.97 15.26
N PRO A 1001 2.91 -19.01 16.21
CA PRO A 1001 1.72 -18.40 16.77
C PRO A 1001 1.01 -17.56 15.68
N ALA A 1002 -0.31 -17.36 15.85
CA ALA A 1002 -1.18 -16.86 14.78
C ALA A 1002 -0.90 -15.39 14.38
N ASP A 1003 -0.32 -14.60 15.28
CA ASP A 1003 0.14 -13.24 15.07
C ASP A 1003 1.35 -13.18 14.12
N LYS A 1004 2.35 -14.04 14.30
CA LYS A 1004 3.54 -14.11 13.42
C LYS A 1004 3.28 -14.82 12.08
N LEU A 1005 2.11 -15.44 11.88
CA LEU A 1005 1.79 -16.21 10.68
C LEU A 1005 1.78 -15.38 9.39
N ALA A 1006 1.25 -14.16 9.43
CA ALA A 1006 1.18 -13.24 8.29
C ALA A 1006 2.59 -12.89 7.76
N GLN A 1007 3.46 -12.47 8.68
CA GLN A 1007 4.86 -12.12 8.40
C GLN A 1007 5.63 -13.31 7.81
N LYS A 1008 5.52 -14.51 8.40
CA LYS A 1008 6.22 -15.71 7.91
C LYS A 1008 5.76 -16.14 6.51
N ILE A 1009 4.47 -16.04 6.20
CA ILE A 1009 3.95 -16.31 4.85
C ILE A 1009 4.46 -15.26 3.84
N CYS A 1010 4.52 -13.98 4.22
CA CYS A 1010 5.09 -12.92 3.38
C CYS A 1010 6.57 -13.18 3.07
N LEU A 1011 7.38 -13.49 4.08
CA LEU A 1011 8.80 -13.81 3.93
C LEU A 1011 9.02 -15.06 3.07
N LEU A 1012 8.16 -16.08 3.18
CA LEU A 1012 8.20 -17.27 2.33
C LEU A 1012 7.88 -16.94 0.86
N PHE A 1013 6.84 -16.14 0.60
CA PHE A 1013 6.49 -15.68 -0.75
C PHE A 1013 7.66 -14.95 -1.41
N TRP A 1014 8.25 -13.97 -0.72
CA TRP A 1014 9.39 -13.21 -1.26
C TRP A 1014 10.61 -14.09 -1.47
N SER A 1015 10.91 -15.01 -0.55
CA SER A 1015 12.04 -15.95 -0.68
C SER A 1015 11.91 -16.85 -1.93
N LEU A 1016 10.71 -17.38 -2.18
CA LEU A 1016 10.43 -18.18 -3.38
C LEU A 1016 10.45 -17.34 -4.66
N TYR A 1017 9.94 -16.10 -4.62
CA TYR A 1017 9.99 -15.17 -5.74
C TYR A 1017 11.43 -14.81 -6.14
N PHE A 1018 12.30 -14.50 -5.17
CA PHE A 1018 13.70 -14.20 -5.42
C PHE A 1018 14.47 -15.42 -5.94
N MET A 1019 14.27 -16.61 -5.37
CA MET A 1019 14.87 -17.84 -5.90
C MET A 1019 14.45 -18.12 -7.36
N TRP A 1020 13.20 -17.81 -7.72
CA TRP A 1020 12.69 -17.90 -9.09
C TRP A 1020 13.30 -16.86 -10.06
N GLN A 1021 13.69 -15.67 -9.57
CA GLN A 1021 14.42 -14.67 -10.36
C GLN A 1021 15.84 -15.13 -10.74
N LEU A 1022 16.55 -15.80 -9.83
CA LEU A 1022 17.93 -16.25 -10.06
C LEU A 1022 18.05 -17.43 -11.04
N PHE A 1023 16.94 -18.16 -11.26
CA PHE A 1023 16.93 -19.42 -12.02
C PHE A 1023 17.54 -19.34 -13.43
N PRO A 1024 17.30 -18.33 -14.30
CA PRO A 1024 17.80 -18.37 -15.68
C PRO A 1024 19.31 -18.34 -15.78
N ALA A 1025 19.99 -17.48 -15.03
CA ALA A 1025 21.45 -17.41 -15.05
C ALA A 1025 22.07 -18.74 -14.59
N ILE A 1026 21.52 -19.35 -13.54
CA ILE A 1026 21.94 -20.67 -13.03
C ILE A 1026 21.66 -21.79 -14.04
N HIS A 1027 20.44 -21.83 -14.60
CA HIS A 1027 20.04 -22.83 -15.58
C HIS A 1027 20.90 -22.75 -16.85
N VAL A 1028 21.22 -21.54 -17.28
CA VAL A 1028 22.11 -21.31 -18.42
C VAL A 1028 23.55 -21.73 -18.08
N GLY A 1029 24.14 -21.21 -17.00
CA GLY A 1029 25.53 -21.54 -16.64
C GLY A 1029 25.80 -23.01 -16.26
N LEU A 1030 24.76 -23.79 -15.90
CA LEU A 1030 24.90 -25.21 -15.53
C LEU A 1030 24.42 -26.22 -16.58
N VAL A 1031 23.21 -26.04 -17.12
CA VAL A 1031 22.44 -27.10 -17.81
C VAL A 1031 22.42 -26.88 -19.32
N ASN A 1032 22.03 -25.68 -19.72
CA ASN A 1032 21.93 -25.24 -21.11
C ASN A 1032 22.76 -23.96 -21.24
N PRO A 1033 24.10 -24.04 -21.35
CA PRO A 1033 24.91 -22.88 -21.72
C PRO A 1033 24.24 -22.21 -22.92
N LEU A 1034 24.33 -20.87 -23.00
CA LEU A 1034 23.90 -20.18 -24.23
C LEU A 1034 24.51 -20.94 -25.41
N PRO A 1035 23.74 -21.19 -26.48
CA PRO A 1035 24.27 -21.89 -27.62
C PRO A 1035 25.32 -21.01 -28.31
N GLY A 1036 26.57 -21.19 -27.86
CA GLY A 1036 27.73 -21.20 -28.74
C GLY A 1036 27.31 -21.91 -30.02
N TYR A 1037 27.58 -21.28 -31.15
CA TYR A 1037 27.30 -21.89 -32.45
C TYR A 1037 27.91 -23.31 -32.42
N MET A 1038 27.03 -24.32 -32.52
CA MET A 1038 27.27 -25.72 -32.14
C MET A 1038 27.21 -26.07 -30.63
N ASN A 1039 26.00 -26.24 -30.08
CA ASN A 1039 25.67 -27.49 -29.35
C ASN A 1039 24.16 -27.76 -29.15
N ARG A 1040 23.76 -29.04 -29.31
CA ARG A 1040 22.48 -29.66 -28.86
C ARG A 1040 21.12 -29.25 -29.49
N THR A 1041 20.98 -29.31 -30.82
CA THR A 1041 19.67 -29.63 -31.47
C THR A 1041 19.80 -30.50 -32.74
N GLY A 1042 20.76 -31.43 -32.79
CA GLY A 1042 20.81 -32.49 -33.81
C GLY A 1042 21.15 -32.10 -35.25
N MET A 1043 21.02 -30.82 -35.66
CA MET A 1043 21.38 -30.34 -37.00
C MET A 1043 22.86 -30.61 -37.29
N ASP A 1044 23.16 -31.10 -38.50
CA ASP A 1044 24.51 -31.53 -38.88
C ASP A 1044 25.43 -30.34 -39.18
N ALA A 1045 26.75 -30.55 -39.24
CA ALA A 1045 27.71 -29.52 -39.64
C ALA A 1045 27.46 -29.08 -41.10
N GLU A 1046 27.12 -30.03 -41.97
CA GLU A 1046 26.83 -29.77 -43.37
C GLU A 1046 25.56 -28.94 -43.57
N GLU A 1047 24.55 -29.13 -42.73
CA GLU A 1047 23.29 -28.36 -42.75
C GLU A 1047 23.47 -26.92 -42.24
N LYS A 1048 24.29 -26.71 -41.20
CA LYS A 1048 24.67 -25.35 -40.74
C LYS A 1048 25.41 -24.60 -41.85
N ALA A 1049 26.41 -25.25 -42.44
CA ALA A 1049 27.11 -24.73 -43.61
C ALA A 1049 26.16 -24.56 -44.80
N ALA A 1050 25.13 -25.39 -44.99
CA ALA A 1050 24.12 -25.21 -46.03
C ALA A 1050 23.20 -24.01 -45.74
N ARG A 1051 22.88 -23.71 -44.48
CA ARG A 1051 22.03 -22.56 -44.10
C ARG A 1051 22.78 -21.23 -44.21
N GLN A 1052 24.06 -21.18 -43.81
CA GLN A 1052 24.89 -19.99 -44.03
C GLN A 1052 25.28 -19.84 -45.52
N ARG A 1053 25.57 -20.93 -46.24
CA ARG A 1053 25.65 -20.89 -47.71
C ARG A 1053 24.32 -20.46 -48.34
N ALA A 1054 23.16 -20.84 -47.82
CA ALA A 1054 21.88 -20.36 -48.34
C ALA A 1054 21.68 -18.86 -48.13
N ILE A 1055 22.09 -18.30 -46.99
CA ILE A 1055 22.10 -16.85 -46.75
C ILE A 1055 23.10 -16.16 -47.69
N SER A 1056 24.37 -16.57 -47.71
CA SER A 1056 25.40 -15.98 -48.57
C SER A 1056 25.06 -16.12 -50.07
N ASN A 1057 24.55 -17.28 -50.53
CA ASN A 1057 24.10 -17.47 -51.91
C ASN A 1057 22.86 -16.61 -52.23
N SER A 1058 21.95 -16.41 -51.26
CA SER A 1058 20.77 -15.55 -51.44
C SER A 1058 21.14 -14.06 -51.46
N LEU A 1059 22.19 -13.67 -50.74
CA LEU A 1059 22.80 -12.33 -50.80
C LEU A 1059 23.57 -12.16 -52.12
N GLU A 1060 24.35 -13.16 -52.54
CA GLU A 1060 25.09 -13.13 -53.82
C GLU A 1060 24.19 -13.14 -55.05
N SER A 1061 23.07 -13.88 -55.03
CA SER A 1061 22.04 -13.79 -56.07
C SER A 1061 21.51 -12.37 -56.14
N ARG A 1062 20.95 -11.84 -55.05
CA ARG A 1062 20.38 -10.49 -55.00
C ARG A 1062 21.38 -9.39 -55.38
N TYR A 1063 22.65 -9.56 -55.02
CA TYR A 1063 23.72 -8.66 -55.43
C TYR A 1063 24.04 -8.78 -56.95
N SER A 1064 24.08 -10.00 -57.49
CA SER A 1064 24.33 -10.26 -58.91
C SER A 1064 23.17 -9.79 -59.80
N ASP A 1065 21.93 -10.06 -59.39
CA ASP A 1065 20.70 -9.59 -60.04
C ASP A 1065 20.72 -8.05 -60.15
N ARG A 1066 21.06 -7.37 -59.05
CA ARG A 1066 21.17 -5.91 -58.96
C ARG A 1066 22.42 -5.34 -59.66
N ALA A 1067 23.42 -6.17 -59.95
CA ALA A 1067 24.59 -5.83 -60.77
C ALA A 1067 24.34 -6.04 -62.28
N MET A 1068 23.28 -6.76 -62.67
CA MET A 1068 22.84 -6.87 -64.07
C MET A 1068 21.86 -5.76 -64.46
N ASP A 1069 21.06 -5.25 -63.53
CA ASP A 1069 20.02 -4.22 -63.76
C ASP A 1069 20.59 -2.78 -63.98
N ILE A 1070 21.86 -2.64 -64.36
CA ILE A 1070 22.57 -1.35 -64.51
C ILE A 1070 22.35 -0.74 -65.92
N GLU A 1071 21.10 -0.64 -66.36
CA GLU A 1071 20.68 0.23 -67.46
C GLU A 1071 19.66 1.29 -66.96
N PRO A 1072 19.66 2.52 -67.50
CA PRO A 1072 18.97 3.67 -66.90
C PRO A 1072 17.44 3.66 -67.12
N ALA A 1073 16.74 2.81 -66.38
CA ALA A 1073 15.29 2.63 -66.46
C ALA A 1073 14.48 3.79 -65.82
N LEU A 1074 14.40 4.94 -66.49
CA LEU A 1074 13.48 6.05 -66.16
C LEU A 1074 12.00 5.71 -66.48
N SER A 1075 11.42 4.71 -65.81
CA SER A 1075 9.96 4.48 -65.81
C SER A 1075 9.47 3.63 -64.62
N PRO A 1076 8.21 3.73 -64.19
CA PRO A 1076 7.67 2.90 -63.10
C PRO A 1076 7.43 1.45 -63.57
N ARG A 1077 8.25 0.49 -63.12
CA ARG A 1077 8.00 -0.94 -63.37
C ARG A 1077 6.68 -1.38 -62.71
N LYS A 1078 5.82 -2.08 -63.47
CA LYS A 1078 4.58 -2.70 -62.95
C LYS A 1078 4.92 -3.80 -61.95
N LYS A 1079 4.00 -4.07 -61.00
CA LYS A 1079 4.09 -5.19 -60.05
C LYS A 1079 4.37 -6.52 -60.78
N LEU A 1080 5.45 -7.20 -60.43
CA LEU A 1080 5.54 -8.66 -60.59
C LEU A 1080 4.90 -9.37 -59.38
N GLY A 1081 4.52 -10.62 -59.59
CA GLY A 1081 3.69 -11.39 -58.66
C GLY A 1081 4.39 -11.84 -57.39
N SER A 1082 3.61 -12.12 -56.36
CA SER A 1082 4.04 -12.70 -55.09
C SER A 1082 4.61 -14.11 -55.28
N LEU A 1083 5.86 -14.33 -54.85
CA LEU A 1083 6.43 -15.65 -54.62
C LEU A 1083 6.34 -15.97 -53.12
N SER A 1084 5.39 -16.84 -52.77
CA SER A 1084 5.19 -17.31 -51.40
C SER A 1084 6.18 -18.41 -51.03
N PHE A 1085 6.81 -18.32 -49.85
CA PHE A 1085 7.58 -19.42 -49.28
C PHE A 1085 7.14 -19.75 -47.85
N ILE A 1086 6.58 -20.95 -47.72
CA ILE A 1086 6.59 -21.87 -46.57
C ILE A 1086 6.59 -21.21 -45.18
N LEU A 1087 5.40 -21.12 -44.59
CA LEU A 1087 5.19 -21.25 -43.15
C LEU A 1087 4.29 -22.48 -42.95
N GLU A 1088 4.81 -23.51 -42.28
CA GLU A 1088 4.09 -24.75 -41.99
C GLU A 1088 4.35 -25.17 -40.53
N GLU A 1089 3.51 -26.09 -40.02
CA GLU A 1089 3.52 -26.65 -38.67
C GLU A 1089 3.32 -25.67 -37.48
N GLN A 1090 2.04 -25.37 -37.20
CA GLN A 1090 1.48 -25.69 -35.88
C GLN A 1090 0.12 -26.37 -36.02
N GLY A 1091 0.07 -27.68 -35.83
CA GLY A 1091 -1.17 -28.44 -35.58
C GLY A 1091 -1.39 -28.66 -34.07
N GLY A 1092 -2.60 -29.05 -33.65
CA GLY A 1092 -2.81 -29.44 -32.24
C GLY A 1092 -4.18 -29.24 -31.58
N ALA A 1093 -5.28 -29.40 -32.32
CA ALA A 1093 -6.59 -29.92 -31.89
C ALA A 1093 -7.32 -29.41 -30.59
N ASP A 1094 -8.63 -29.20 -30.76
CA ASP A 1094 -9.73 -29.51 -29.83
C ASP A 1094 -9.88 -28.80 -28.46
N SER A 1095 -11.10 -28.60 -27.93
CA SER A 1095 -12.45 -28.49 -28.53
C SER A 1095 -13.45 -27.94 -27.48
N ILE A 1096 -14.65 -27.56 -27.94
CA ILE A 1096 -16.00 -27.65 -27.30
C ILE A 1096 -16.91 -26.52 -27.81
N ALA A 1097 -18.20 -26.81 -27.98
CA ALA A 1097 -19.16 -25.98 -28.71
C ALA A 1097 -20.25 -25.35 -27.82
N THR A 1098 -20.82 -24.24 -28.28
CA THR A 1098 -22.28 -23.94 -28.37
C THR A 1098 -22.49 -22.48 -28.82
N GLY A 1099 -23.54 -22.09 -29.55
CA GLY A 1099 -24.57 -22.95 -30.18
C GLY A 1099 -25.99 -22.38 -30.16
N ILE A 1100 -26.25 -21.22 -30.78
CA ILE A 1100 -27.62 -20.74 -31.07
C ILE A 1100 -27.67 -20.24 -32.52
N SER A 1101 -28.74 -20.56 -33.24
CA SER A 1101 -28.99 -20.22 -34.64
C SER A 1101 -30.33 -19.49 -34.82
N LEU A 1102 -30.56 -18.92 -36.01
CA LEU A 1102 -31.85 -19.02 -36.71
C LEU A 1102 -31.69 -18.65 -38.22
N ASN A 1103 -32.67 -19.05 -39.03
CA ASN A 1103 -32.58 -19.22 -40.50
C ASN A 1103 -33.20 -18.03 -41.27
N VAL A 1104 -32.61 -17.51 -42.37
CA VAL A 1104 -32.48 -18.00 -43.78
C VAL A 1104 -33.79 -17.91 -44.60
N LEU A 1105 -33.64 -17.55 -45.90
CA LEU A 1105 -34.57 -17.60 -47.07
C LEU A 1105 -35.05 -16.22 -47.61
N SER A 1106 -35.14 -15.95 -48.94
CA SER A 1106 -34.58 -16.64 -50.13
C SER A 1106 -34.78 -15.86 -51.46
N LYS A 1107 -34.05 -16.28 -52.53
CA LYS A 1107 -34.32 -16.17 -54.00
C LYS A 1107 -34.10 -14.82 -54.72
N GLY A 1108 -33.45 -14.88 -55.90
CA GLY A 1108 -33.46 -13.80 -56.92
C GLY A 1108 -32.32 -13.81 -57.96
N GLU A 1109 -32.42 -14.64 -59.01
CA GLU A 1109 -31.68 -14.53 -60.29
C GLU A 1109 -32.69 -14.77 -61.44
N PRO A 1110 -32.39 -14.47 -62.74
CA PRO A 1110 -31.29 -13.66 -63.32
C PRO A 1110 -31.88 -12.31 -63.88
N THR A 1111 -31.59 -11.64 -65.03
CA THR A 1111 -30.84 -11.85 -66.30
C THR A 1111 -30.38 -10.52 -66.94
N THR A 1112 -29.28 -10.57 -67.73
CA THR A 1112 -28.94 -9.79 -68.96
C THR A 1112 -29.46 -8.34 -69.17
N GLY A 1113 -28.56 -7.39 -69.50
CA GLY A 1113 -28.97 -6.15 -70.19
C GLY A 1113 -27.92 -5.04 -70.26
N SER A 1114 -27.69 -4.50 -71.45
CA SER A 1114 -26.79 -3.39 -71.82
C SER A 1114 -27.08 -2.02 -71.18
N LEU A 1115 -26.00 -1.24 -70.96
CA LEU A 1115 -25.79 0.23 -71.18
C LEU A 1115 -27.02 1.16 -71.34
N PRO A 1116 -27.01 2.39 -70.76
CA PRO A 1116 -25.93 3.36 -71.07
C PRO A 1116 -25.43 4.25 -69.90
N ALA A 1117 -24.42 5.08 -70.20
CA ALA A 1117 -24.04 6.28 -69.43
C ALA A 1117 -24.98 7.47 -69.80
N PRO A 1118 -25.00 8.62 -69.06
CA PRO A 1118 -23.86 9.50 -68.77
C PRO A 1118 -23.72 9.75 -67.24
N GLU A 1119 -23.11 10.80 -66.66
CA GLU A 1119 -22.54 12.07 -67.15
C GLU A 1119 -21.41 12.60 -66.21
N ASP A 1120 -20.96 13.84 -66.40
CA ASP A 1120 -19.92 14.54 -65.62
C ASP A 1120 -20.24 14.80 -64.13
N LEU A 1121 -19.18 14.89 -63.32
CA LEU A 1121 -18.92 16.08 -62.49
C LEU A 1121 -17.43 16.19 -62.11
N ASN A 1122 -16.84 17.35 -62.42
CA ASN A 1122 -15.42 17.66 -62.19
C ASN A 1122 -15.22 18.57 -60.95
N ALA A 1123 -14.00 18.55 -60.40
CA ALA A 1123 -13.51 19.29 -59.23
C ALA A 1123 -14.12 18.88 -57.87
N VAL A 1124 -13.40 18.95 -56.75
CA VAL A 1124 -12.06 19.55 -56.48
C VAL A 1124 -11.08 18.47 -56.00
#